data_AF-A0AAE7CRC8-F1
#
_entry.id   AF-A0AAE7CRC8-F1
#
_cell.length_a   1.000
_cell.length_b   1.000
_cell.length_c   1.000
_cell.angle_alpha   90.00
_cell.angle_beta   90.00
_cell.angle_gamma   90.00
#
_symmetry.space_group_name_H-M   'P 1'
#
loop_
_entity.id
_entity.type
_entity.pdbx_description
1 polymer ?
#
loop_
_entity_poly.entity_id
_entity_poly.type
_entity_poly.pdbx_seq_one_letter_code
_entity_poly.pdbx_strand_id
1 'polypeptide(L)'
;MKKVADDGYNVLIITNAEVYGTDINFFSSSLGGVSNQTFVKKIEEAKNAGLNILLDVGGVPNTFYPGIKKNEPDPNIIGENLTQGQVNTLADNMVKFLNKYNIEGIAFRIRKFTSSVFLDKLVTRIKHINPNLVIVVNPKVNDYKLVTTGHSSDYASVIKSGNVDYLFIQEYDEFPQYDSNFISESYDKIIENASVPLKTKVVISEPTDAVAGGVNTIYHPMADATNSLTTTQAVALMLPQLEKIKLKPRFSGVVGWTLNADYVADSYDDDDHKAGSFALGLRDCIYKNICDPRVKMIKGPVVAGFLPLWGKNSTYNISGRQLNSSPVSIKMTEDKEYCDKNPEICKYNVLIVTYLNYTSSTGFKLTFSQENSSNTKEIIYSPQELKKFVDYMKQKGKHIIVSIGGKFSYIEWQEFDFDGLENVVGDYGFDGVNFDLSPSDLPQNKQMTQQAAKKIIEFVKHMKTTKPDFWLTFSPVWTYIVAPLDKNGEDNIYRNQSYADLMNEIGVNNIDYIWLNTYGHSGMAGILSFYKDPKGNYMKITSNDGYPSFMASLAWALTTQEGYDANKPKYEVDRVPKIPAGKLIFTIPAIEGVTARGLTYALSANDIKATVELMEKHQASFGGFALWSIDFDAMKISPGELSAGYSHQPWSTTDAIASIKLPPVISKVVDKSSINKNSSKKNNSDVSLITSTIINYPDGIGTYEAGTIVSYQASEYKCISTLVARLCNDKMYMPNGLYGRLAWEKVQKDSVVDDSTLTNEPEIIMVNGAYKYPSGIGSYRDAEVVVNGDKKYECIPGNQDLCNDLTYAPYGDKSYLAWSDITKATNMEHSTIGSKVKKPKAAEYVYPDGIISYAGGTTVSIGNDLYRCKVGPESRLCSIEAFDPSGDYGTDAWVKIN
;
A
#
# COMPACT_ATOMS: atom_id res chain seq x y z
N MET A 1 25.76 -38.84 -13.71
CA MET A 1 25.85 -38.14 -12.41
C MET A 1 26.32 -36.71 -12.53
N LYS A 2 27.40 -36.37 -13.27
CA LYS A 2 27.79 -34.96 -13.43
C LYS A 2 26.66 -34.08 -14.01
N LYS A 3 26.02 -34.52 -15.10
CA LYS A 3 24.82 -33.86 -15.65
C LYS A 3 23.71 -33.68 -14.62
N VAL A 4 23.42 -34.71 -13.81
CA VAL A 4 22.41 -34.67 -12.73
C VAL A 4 22.71 -33.55 -11.72
N ALA A 5 23.98 -33.40 -11.32
CA ALA A 5 24.40 -32.32 -10.45
C ALA A 5 24.28 -30.94 -11.13
N ASP A 6 24.70 -30.83 -12.39
CA ASP A 6 24.68 -29.58 -13.15
C ASP A 6 23.24 -29.08 -13.43
N ASP A 7 22.31 -30.01 -13.62
CA ASP A 7 20.88 -29.74 -13.84
C ASP A 7 20.18 -29.24 -12.57
N GLY A 8 20.76 -29.49 -11.38
CA GLY A 8 20.32 -28.88 -10.11
C GLY A 8 20.10 -29.84 -8.95
N TYR A 9 20.29 -31.15 -9.12
CA TYR A 9 20.22 -32.07 -7.97
C TYR A 9 21.47 -31.90 -7.09
N ASN A 10 21.30 -31.94 -5.77
CA ASN A 10 22.39 -31.89 -4.79
C ASN A 10 22.41 -33.10 -3.84
N VAL A 11 21.32 -33.87 -3.81
CA VAL A 11 21.17 -35.09 -3.01
C VAL A 11 20.63 -36.20 -3.90
N LEU A 12 21.22 -37.39 -3.80
CA LEU A 12 20.72 -38.62 -4.39
C LEU A 12 20.21 -39.53 -3.28
N ILE A 13 19.00 -40.07 -3.44
CA ILE A 13 18.41 -41.02 -2.50
C ILE A 13 18.40 -42.40 -3.16
N ILE A 14 19.10 -43.35 -2.55
CA ILE A 14 19.19 -44.72 -3.05
C ILE A 14 18.03 -45.53 -2.48
N THR A 15 17.16 -46.01 -3.36
CA THR A 15 15.96 -46.76 -3.02
C THR A 15 16.05 -48.19 -3.57
N ASN A 16 15.87 -49.27 -2.80
CA ASN A 16 15.70 -49.36 -1.34
C ASN A 16 16.89 -50.11 -0.70
N ALA A 17 17.16 -49.86 0.58
CA ALA A 17 17.83 -50.83 1.43
C ALA A 17 16.80 -51.75 2.11
N GLU A 18 17.20 -52.96 2.47
CA GLU A 18 16.40 -53.90 3.23
C GLU A 18 16.91 -54.04 4.67
N VAL A 19 15.96 -54.13 5.60
CA VAL A 19 16.21 -54.40 7.01
C VAL A 19 15.43 -55.64 7.42
N TYR A 20 16.13 -56.64 7.91
CA TYR A 20 15.55 -57.85 8.51
C TYR A 20 16.27 -58.16 9.81
N GLY A 21 15.52 -58.45 10.88
CA GLY A 21 16.08 -58.65 12.20
C GLY A 21 16.78 -57.39 12.69
N THR A 22 18.10 -57.44 12.85
CA THR A 22 18.95 -56.28 13.18
C THR A 22 19.88 -55.89 12.04
N ASP A 23 19.77 -56.55 10.89
CA ASP A 23 20.72 -56.42 9.79
C ASP A 23 20.15 -55.51 8.70
N ILE A 24 21.03 -54.70 8.10
CA ILE A 24 20.73 -53.82 6.98
C ILE A 24 21.59 -54.22 5.78
N ASN A 25 21.00 -54.28 4.59
CA ASN A 25 21.67 -54.59 3.33
C ASN A 25 21.07 -53.76 2.18
N PHE A 26 21.75 -53.71 1.03
CA PHE A 26 21.11 -53.25 -0.20
C PHE A 26 20.00 -54.23 -0.61
N PHE A 27 18.87 -53.73 -1.10
CA PHE A 27 17.78 -54.57 -1.55
C PHE A 27 18.22 -55.38 -2.80
N SER A 28 18.21 -56.70 -2.66
CA SER A 28 18.53 -57.64 -3.74
C SER A 28 17.29 -58.40 -4.15
N SER A 29 16.48 -57.82 -5.06
CA SER A 29 15.43 -58.60 -5.72
C SER A 29 16.01 -59.33 -6.93
N SER A 30 15.56 -60.57 -7.14
CA SER A 30 15.93 -61.42 -8.28
C SER A 30 15.48 -60.86 -9.65
N LEU A 31 14.66 -59.81 -9.67
CA LEU A 31 14.12 -59.18 -10.87
C LEU A 31 15.03 -58.08 -11.46
N GLY A 32 15.97 -57.53 -10.68
CA GLY A 32 16.78 -56.38 -11.11
C GLY A 32 18.23 -56.70 -11.51
N GLY A 33 18.79 -57.85 -11.10
CA GLY A 33 20.18 -58.24 -11.42
C GLY A 33 21.26 -57.25 -10.95
N VAL A 34 20.93 -56.27 -10.10
CA VAL A 34 21.87 -55.22 -9.67
C VAL A 34 22.76 -55.75 -8.53
N SER A 35 24.06 -55.88 -8.80
CA SER A 35 25.03 -56.33 -7.80
C SER A 35 25.32 -55.25 -6.76
N ASN A 36 25.78 -55.65 -5.57
CA ASN A 36 26.30 -54.71 -4.56
C ASN A 36 27.44 -53.83 -5.13
N GLN A 37 28.23 -54.33 -6.08
CA GLN A 37 29.27 -53.54 -6.75
C GLN A 37 28.68 -52.41 -7.59
N THR A 38 27.52 -52.62 -8.20
CA THR A 38 26.83 -51.58 -8.97
C THR A 38 26.36 -50.44 -8.08
N PHE A 39 25.83 -50.74 -6.88
CA PHE A 39 25.46 -49.71 -5.89
C PHE A 39 26.68 -48.91 -5.45
N VAL A 40 27.76 -49.59 -5.05
CA VAL A 40 29.01 -48.94 -4.62
C VAL A 40 29.56 -48.01 -5.71
N LYS A 41 29.60 -48.50 -6.96
CA LYS A 41 30.04 -47.68 -8.10
C LYS A 41 29.16 -46.45 -8.31
N LYS A 42 27.84 -46.57 -8.17
CA LYS A 42 26.92 -45.43 -8.33
C LYS A 42 27.05 -44.41 -7.20
N ILE A 43 27.29 -44.86 -5.98
CA ILE A 43 27.63 -43.99 -4.83
C ILE A 43 28.89 -43.18 -5.14
N GLU A 44 29.95 -43.85 -5.61
CA GLU A 44 31.20 -43.19 -6.00
C GLU A 44 31.00 -42.18 -7.14
N GLU A 45 30.28 -42.55 -8.20
CA GLU A 45 29.95 -41.66 -9.32
C GLU A 45 29.19 -40.40 -8.88
N ALA A 46 28.23 -40.55 -7.97
CA ALA A 46 27.43 -39.45 -7.44
C ALA A 46 28.25 -38.53 -6.54
N LYS A 47 29.09 -39.09 -5.67
CA LYS A 47 30.02 -38.32 -4.83
C LYS A 47 31.05 -37.56 -5.62
N ASN A 48 31.64 -38.18 -6.64
CA ASN A 48 32.57 -37.52 -7.56
C ASN A 48 31.91 -36.37 -8.33
N ALA A 49 30.58 -36.39 -8.49
CA ALA A 49 29.83 -35.29 -9.07
C ALA A 49 29.45 -34.19 -8.05
N GLY A 50 29.74 -34.38 -6.75
CA GLY A 50 29.42 -33.44 -5.67
C GLY A 50 28.04 -33.65 -5.05
N LEU A 51 27.39 -34.80 -5.27
CA LEU A 51 26.09 -35.12 -4.68
C LEU A 51 26.26 -35.78 -3.30
N ASN A 52 25.44 -35.35 -2.33
CA ASN A 52 25.28 -36.07 -1.07
C ASN A 52 24.38 -37.29 -1.28
N ILE A 53 24.57 -38.35 -0.49
CA ILE A 53 23.87 -39.62 -0.63
C ILE A 53 23.05 -39.93 0.62
N LEU A 54 21.77 -40.25 0.41
CA LEU A 54 20.91 -40.83 1.44
C LEU A 54 20.50 -42.24 1.04
N LEU A 55 20.29 -43.10 2.03
CA LEU A 55 19.76 -44.44 1.83
C LEU A 55 18.31 -44.51 2.32
N ASP A 56 17.38 -44.99 1.51
CA ASP A 56 15.98 -45.16 1.92
C ASP A 56 15.70 -46.58 2.42
N VAL A 57 14.88 -46.70 3.46
CA VAL A 57 14.31 -47.97 3.95
C VAL A 57 12.78 -47.88 4.03
N GLY A 58 12.10 -48.97 3.64
CA GLY A 58 10.64 -49.01 3.57
C GLY A 58 10.16 -49.08 2.12
N GLY A 59 9.28 -48.16 1.73
CA GLY A 59 8.71 -48.05 0.38
C GLY A 59 7.55 -49.01 0.11
N VAL A 60 7.23 -49.17 -1.18
CA VAL A 60 6.25 -50.14 -1.68
C VAL A 60 6.95 -51.00 -2.75
N PRO A 61 7.13 -52.33 -2.53
CA PRO A 61 6.84 -53.05 -1.29
C PRO A 61 7.73 -52.57 -0.12
N ASN A 62 7.23 -52.67 1.11
CA ASN A 62 8.00 -52.29 2.30
C ASN A 62 9.24 -53.17 2.45
N THR A 63 10.40 -52.59 2.74
CA THR A 63 11.67 -53.32 2.94
C THR A 63 12.20 -53.23 4.37
N PHE A 64 11.41 -52.70 5.30
CA PHE A 64 11.83 -52.43 6.68
C PHE A 64 11.10 -53.36 7.68
N TYR A 65 11.77 -54.43 8.09
CA TYR A 65 11.24 -55.49 8.97
C TYR A 65 12.17 -55.77 10.17
N PRO A 66 12.38 -54.78 11.06
CA PRO A 66 13.21 -54.97 12.24
C PRO A 66 12.60 -56.04 13.17
N GLY A 67 13.46 -56.88 13.75
CA GLY A 67 13.10 -57.94 14.69
C GLY A 67 12.62 -59.25 14.07
N ILE A 68 12.48 -59.33 12.74
CA ILE A 68 11.91 -60.49 12.04
C ILE A 68 12.86 -60.97 10.94
N LYS A 69 13.05 -62.28 10.80
CA LYS A 69 13.96 -62.86 9.78
C LYS A 69 13.30 -62.88 8.40
N LYS A 70 14.13 -62.97 7.35
CA LYS A 70 13.66 -63.16 5.98
C LYS A 70 12.80 -64.45 5.92
N ASN A 71 11.61 -64.36 5.33
CA ASN A 71 10.58 -65.41 5.24
C ASN A 71 9.71 -65.67 6.48
N GLU A 72 9.86 -64.91 7.56
CA GLU A 72 8.89 -64.93 8.67
C GLU A 72 7.68 -64.03 8.35
N PRO A 73 6.50 -64.28 8.96
CA PRO A 73 5.33 -63.45 8.75
C PRO A 73 5.58 -61.99 9.16
N ASP A 74 5.13 -61.12 8.28
CA ASP A 74 5.05 -59.68 8.45
C ASP A 74 4.34 -59.28 9.77
N PRO A 75 4.89 -58.37 10.59
CA PRO A 75 4.25 -57.97 11.84
C PRO A 75 3.05 -57.06 11.55
N ASN A 76 2.03 -57.10 12.42
CA ASN A 76 0.90 -56.17 12.35
C ASN A 76 1.35 -54.72 12.60
N ILE A 77 2.20 -54.50 13.60
CA ILE A 77 2.82 -53.21 13.93
C ILE A 77 4.35 -53.41 13.99
N ILE A 78 5.08 -52.72 13.13
CA ILE A 78 6.55 -52.78 13.11
C ILE A 78 7.10 -52.20 14.41
N GLY A 79 8.04 -52.93 15.05
CA GLY A 79 8.78 -52.43 16.20
C GLY A 79 8.10 -52.59 17.56
N GLU A 80 6.86 -53.07 17.63
CA GLU A 80 6.08 -53.18 18.88
C GLU A 80 6.73 -54.10 19.92
N ASN A 81 7.26 -55.25 19.50
CA ASN A 81 7.83 -56.27 20.39
C ASN A 81 9.36 -56.26 20.48
N LEU A 82 10.02 -55.19 20.00
CA LEU A 82 11.48 -55.12 20.04
C LEU A 82 11.98 -54.68 21.42
N THR A 83 12.91 -55.43 21.98
CA THR A 83 13.64 -55.05 23.20
C THR A 83 14.57 -53.88 22.94
N GLN A 84 14.89 -53.10 23.97
CA GLN A 84 15.86 -51.99 23.85
C GLN A 84 17.23 -52.47 23.33
N GLY A 85 17.65 -53.67 23.72
CA GLY A 85 18.88 -54.29 23.21
C GLY A 85 18.86 -54.48 21.69
N GLN A 86 17.76 -55.01 21.15
CA GLN A 86 17.57 -55.17 19.70
C GLN A 86 17.53 -53.83 18.96
N VAL A 87 16.87 -52.81 19.52
CA VAL A 87 16.87 -51.45 18.94
C VAL A 87 18.28 -50.87 18.89
N ASN A 88 19.05 -51.04 19.97
CA ASN A 88 20.44 -50.57 20.02
C ASN A 88 21.33 -51.29 18.99
N THR A 89 21.22 -52.61 18.89
CA THR A 89 21.97 -53.40 17.89
C THR A 89 21.61 -53.00 16.47
N LEU A 90 20.33 -52.81 16.17
CA LEU A 90 19.88 -52.33 14.87
C LEU A 90 20.48 -50.96 14.53
N ALA A 91 20.43 -50.00 15.47
CA ALA A 91 21.02 -48.68 15.28
C ALA A 91 22.52 -48.74 15.02
N ASP A 92 23.27 -49.54 15.81
CA ASP A 92 24.71 -49.72 15.62
C ASP A 92 25.02 -50.32 14.23
N ASN A 93 24.22 -51.28 13.77
CA ASN A 93 24.38 -51.90 12.46
C ASN A 93 24.07 -50.94 11.31
N MET A 94 23.02 -50.11 11.44
CA MET A 94 22.71 -49.04 10.49
C MET A 94 23.85 -48.05 10.36
N VAL A 95 24.38 -47.54 11.47
CA VAL A 95 25.50 -46.58 11.45
C VAL A 95 26.75 -47.20 10.84
N LYS A 96 27.08 -48.46 11.19
CA LYS A 96 28.20 -49.18 10.58
C LYS A 96 28.04 -49.33 9.08
N PHE A 97 26.84 -49.66 8.61
CA PHE A 97 26.55 -49.81 7.18
C PHE A 97 26.71 -48.48 6.43
N LEU A 98 26.11 -47.40 6.95
CA LEU A 98 26.22 -46.08 6.34
C LEU A 98 27.68 -45.60 6.29
N ASN A 99 28.43 -45.73 7.39
CA ASN A 99 29.85 -45.37 7.43
C ASN A 99 30.70 -46.20 6.47
N LYS A 100 30.43 -47.50 6.34
CA LYS A 100 31.15 -48.41 5.43
C LYS A 100 31.07 -47.95 3.98
N TYR A 101 29.90 -47.47 3.56
CA TYR A 101 29.65 -47.02 2.18
C TYR A 101 29.73 -45.50 2.02
N ASN A 102 30.20 -44.79 3.06
CA ASN A 102 30.30 -43.34 3.08
C ASN A 102 28.95 -42.67 2.77
N ILE A 103 27.83 -43.17 3.29
CA ILE A 103 26.50 -42.59 3.06
C ILE A 103 26.19 -41.59 4.17
N GLU A 104 25.77 -40.38 3.81
CA GLU A 104 25.59 -39.25 4.73
C GLU A 104 24.33 -39.36 5.61
N GLY A 105 23.38 -40.21 5.25
CA GLY A 105 22.15 -40.34 6.02
C GLY A 105 21.20 -41.44 5.58
N ILE A 106 20.09 -41.53 6.31
CA ILE A 106 19.04 -42.53 6.10
C ILE A 106 17.67 -41.86 6.07
N ALA A 107 16.84 -42.28 5.11
CA ALA A 107 15.44 -41.90 4.99
C ALA A 107 14.54 -43.07 5.41
N PHE A 108 13.56 -42.78 6.26
CA PHE A 108 12.54 -43.73 6.70
C PHE A 108 11.24 -43.46 5.94
N ARG A 109 11.01 -44.20 4.85
CA ARG A 109 9.80 -44.15 4.03
C ARG A 109 8.89 -45.34 4.33
N ILE A 110 8.43 -45.48 5.56
CA ILE A 110 7.68 -46.66 6.00
C ILE A 110 6.23 -46.55 5.52
N ARG A 111 5.69 -47.64 4.94
CA ARG A 111 4.33 -47.70 4.38
C ARG A 111 3.43 -48.74 5.09
N LYS A 112 3.71 -48.94 6.38
CA LYS A 112 3.05 -49.93 7.25
C LYS A 112 2.95 -49.39 8.68
N PHE A 113 1.95 -49.83 9.45
CA PHE A 113 1.79 -49.46 10.85
C PHE A 113 3.08 -49.72 11.63
N THR A 114 3.55 -48.71 12.33
CA THR A 114 4.85 -48.71 13.02
C THR A 114 4.70 -48.11 14.41
N SER A 115 5.29 -48.73 15.42
CA SER A 115 5.30 -48.17 16.77
C SER A 115 6.07 -46.84 16.78
N SER A 116 5.38 -45.75 17.13
CA SER A 116 5.97 -44.41 17.19
C SER A 116 7.12 -44.32 18.21
N VAL A 117 6.99 -45.05 19.32
CA VAL A 117 8.01 -45.14 20.37
C VAL A 117 9.25 -45.88 19.88
N PHE A 118 9.08 -46.94 19.09
CA PHE A 118 10.20 -47.67 18.51
C PHE A 118 11.00 -46.77 17.55
N LEU A 119 10.31 -46.09 16.63
CA LEU A 119 10.96 -45.25 15.63
C LEU A 119 11.75 -44.10 16.27
N ASP A 120 11.19 -43.45 17.29
CA ASP A 120 11.87 -42.40 18.04
C ASP A 120 13.11 -42.92 18.78
N LYS A 121 13.02 -44.09 19.44
CA LYS A 121 14.16 -44.73 20.10
C LYS A 121 15.27 -45.09 19.12
N LEU A 122 14.91 -45.64 17.96
CA LEU A 122 15.86 -46.01 16.91
C LEU A 122 16.60 -44.77 16.40
N VAL A 123 15.87 -43.72 16.01
CA VAL A 123 16.46 -42.48 15.50
C VAL A 123 17.31 -41.77 16.56
N THR A 124 16.83 -41.68 17.80
CA THR A 124 17.58 -41.10 18.92
C THR A 124 18.90 -41.85 19.14
N ARG A 125 18.86 -43.19 19.06
CA ARG A 125 20.07 -44.01 19.20
C ARG A 125 21.03 -43.81 18.02
N ILE A 126 20.54 -43.73 16.78
CA ILE A 126 21.38 -43.43 15.60
C ILE A 126 22.09 -42.08 15.78
N LYS A 127 21.35 -41.02 16.14
CA LYS A 127 21.91 -39.69 16.41
C LYS A 127 22.91 -39.68 17.56
N HIS A 128 22.69 -40.50 18.59
CA HIS A 128 23.64 -40.64 19.69
C HIS A 128 24.96 -41.30 19.24
N ILE A 129 24.91 -42.30 18.36
CA ILE A 129 26.11 -42.97 17.84
C ILE A 129 26.85 -42.05 16.85
N ASN A 130 26.13 -41.38 15.96
CA ASN A 130 26.70 -40.42 15.01
C ASN A 130 25.76 -39.22 14.83
N PRO A 131 26.05 -38.06 15.47
CA PRO A 131 25.19 -36.88 15.40
C PRO A 131 25.18 -36.23 14.01
N ASN A 132 26.19 -36.51 13.18
CA ASN A 132 26.36 -35.93 11.85
C ASN A 132 25.56 -36.66 10.77
N LEU A 133 25.00 -37.85 11.07
CA LEU A 133 24.15 -38.53 10.10
C LEU A 133 22.85 -37.77 9.91
N VAL A 134 22.50 -37.56 8.64
CA VAL A 134 21.23 -36.97 8.25
C VAL A 134 20.12 -38.00 8.45
N ILE A 135 19.12 -37.62 9.24
CA ILE A 135 17.90 -38.41 9.46
C ILE A 135 16.76 -37.76 8.71
N VAL A 136 16.15 -38.54 7.83
CA VAL A 136 14.99 -38.13 7.07
C VAL A 136 13.80 -39.02 7.40
N VAL A 137 12.62 -38.43 7.53
CA VAL A 137 11.35 -39.18 7.51
C VAL A 137 10.55 -38.76 6.28
N ASN A 138 9.97 -39.73 5.57
CA ASN A 138 9.18 -39.51 4.37
C ASN A 138 7.75 -40.02 4.56
N PRO A 139 6.90 -39.29 5.31
CA PRO A 139 5.50 -39.64 5.51
C PRO A 139 4.62 -39.36 4.30
N LYS A 140 3.49 -40.09 4.22
CA LYS A 140 2.33 -39.66 3.45
C LYS A 140 1.58 -38.56 4.18
N VAL A 141 0.84 -37.75 3.43
CA VAL A 141 -0.13 -36.80 3.99
C VAL A 141 -1.54 -37.35 3.84
N ASN A 142 -2.26 -37.44 4.95
CA ASN A 142 -3.69 -37.77 4.96
C ASN A 142 -4.39 -36.85 5.97
N ASP A 143 -5.41 -36.11 5.55
CA ASP A 143 -6.09 -35.08 6.35
C ASP A 143 -5.11 -34.12 7.07
N TYR A 144 -4.08 -33.65 6.34
CA TYR A 144 -3.01 -32.80 6.88
C TYR A 144 -2.24 -33.40 8.08
N LYS A 145 -2.28 -34.72 8.24
CA LYS A 145 -1.49 -35.49 9.20
C LYS A 145 -0.42 -36.29 8.48
N LEU A 146 0.71 -36.46 9.16
CA LEU A 146 1.85 -37.23 8.68
C LEU A 146 1.70 -38.69 9.09
N VAL A 147 1.51 -39.57 8.11
CA VAL A 147 1.17 -40.98 8.33
C VAL A 147 2.15 -41.94 7.63
N THR A 148 2.29 -43.14 8.19
CA THR A 148 2.94 -44.27 7.48
C THR A 148 1.93 -44.96 6.56
N THR A 149 0.71 -45.21 7.04
CA THR A 149 -0.41 -45.78 6.31
C THR A 149 -1.75 -45.45 7.01
N GLY A 150 -2.86 -45.45 6.27
CA GLY A 150 -4.18 -45.13 6.81
C GLY A 150 -4.19 -43.78 7.55
N HIS A 151 -4.62 -43.80 8.81
CA HIS A 151 -4.66 -42.61 9.69
C HIS A 151 -3.64 -42.68 10.85
N SER A 152 -2.62 -43.53 10.76
CA SER A 152 -1.69 -43.73 11.87
C SER A 152 -0.66 -42.60 11.99
N SER A 153 -0.60 -41.95 13.15
CA SER A 153 0.33 -40.85 13.43
C SER A 153 1.71 -41.35 13.88
N ASP A 154 2.23 -42.39 13.23
CA ASP A 154 3.40 -43.15 13.70
C ASP A 154 4.70 -42.31 13.72
N TYR A 155 4.79 -41.28 12.88
CA TYR A 155 5.93 -40.37 12.85
C TYR A 155 5.91 -39.28 13.95
N ALA A 156 4.80 -39.12 14.67
CA ALA A 156 4.61 -37.97 15.57
C ALA A 156 5.68 -37.87 16.67
N SER A 157 6.03 -38.99 17.30
CA SER A 157 7.03 -39.02 18.38
C SER A 157 8.43 -38.64 17.89
N VAL A 158 8.87 -39.21 16.76
CA VAL A 158 10.22 -38.97 16.23
C VAL A 158 10.38 -37.56 15.66
N ILE A 159 9.32 -36.96 15.11
CA ILE A 159 9.35 -35.56 14.67
C ILE A 159 9.46 -34.64 15.89
N LYS A 160 8.66 -34.87 16.93
CA LYS A 160 8.64 -34.03 18.15
C LYS A 160 9.93 -34.08 18.95
N SER A 161 10.69 -35.18 18.92
CA SER A 161 12.01 -35.25 19.57
C SER A 161 13.04 -34.34 18.89
N GLY A 162 12.77 -33.93 17.64
CA GLY A 162 13.62 -33.06 16.86
C GLY A 162 14.93 -33.72 16.41
N ASN A 163 15.01 -35.04 16.47
CA ASN A 163 16.15 -35.80 15.95
C ASN A 163 16.06 -36.04 14.43
N VAL A 164 14.96 -35.62 13.81
CA VAL A 164 14.75 -35.58 12.35
C VAL A 164 15.34 -34.28 11.79
N ASP A 165 16.28 -34.40 10.86
CA ASP A 165 16.86 -33.24 10.17
C ASP A 165 15.97 -32.79 9.01
N TYR A 166 15.41 -33.73 8.24
CA TYR A 166 14.49 -33.43 7.13
C TYR A 166 13.19 -34.24 7.19
N LEU A 167 12.10 -33.55 6.89
CA LEU A 167 10.77 -34.09 6.71
C LEU A 167 10.43 -33.98 5.22
N PHE A 168 10.38 -35.11 4.52
CA PHE A 168 10.01 -35.18 3.11
C PHE A 168 8.51 -35.46 3.01
N ILE A 169 7.72 -34.42 2.77
CA ILE A 169 6.27 -34.52 2.74
C ILE A 169 5.85 -35.08 1.38
N GLN A 170 5.27 -36.28 1.35
CA GLN A 170 4.73 -36.88 0.11
C GLN A 170 3.41 -36.20 -0.25
N GLU A 171 3.43 -35.34 -1.26
CA GLU A 171 2.28 -34.57 -1.75
C GLU A 171 1.72 -35.14 -3.05
N TYR A 172 1.68 -36.47 -3.12
CA TYR A 172 1.05 -37.20 -4.21
C TYR A 172 0.60 -38.60 -3.74
N ASP A 173 -0.27 -39.24 -4.53
CA ASP A 173 -1.00 -40.51 -4.32
C ASP A 173 -2.30 -40.42 -3.49
N GLU A 174 -2.52 -39.36 -2.71
CA GLU A 174 -3.72 -39.19 -1.86
C GLU A 174 -4.57 -37.98 -2.29
N PHE A 175 -5.88 -38.02 -2.09
CA PHE A 175 -6.75 -36.86 -2.34
C PHE A 175 -6.49 -35.75 -1.29
N PRO A 176 -6.44 -34.44 -1.65
CA PRO A 176 -6.65 -33.81 -2.96
C PRO A 176 -5.33 -33.39 -3.66
N GLN A 177 -4.28 -34.20 -3.58
CA GLN A 177 -2.91 -33.81 -3.98
C GLN A 177 -2.70 -33.56 -5.49
N TYR A 178 -3.71 -33.80 -6.33
CA TYR A 178 -3.68 -33.35 -7.72
C TYR A 178 -3.82 -31.82 -7.87
N ASP A 179 -4.33 -31.12 -6.84
CA ASP A 179 -4.45 -29.66 -6.87
C ASP A 179 -3.13 -29.02 -6.44
N SER A 180 -2.50 -28.27 -7.35
CA SER A 180 -1.27 -27.53 -7.06
C SER A 180 -1.35 -26.64 -5.80
N ASN A 181 -2.52 -26.07 -5.47
CA ASN A 181 -2.68 -25.24 -4.27
C ASN A 181 -2.35 -26.00 -2.99
N PHE A 182 -2.54 -27.33 -3.00
CA PHE A 182 -2.24 -28.20 -1.89
C PHE A 182 -0.82 -28.00 -1.38
N ILE A 183 0.18 -27.80 -2.26
CA ILE A 183 1.60 -27.61 -1.90
C ILE A 183 1.80 -26.49 -0.86
N SER A 184 1.14 -25.36 -1.07
CA SER A 184 1.27 -24.22 -0.16
C SER A 184 0.37 -24.35 1.07
N GLU A 185 -0.81 -24.95 0.92
CA GLU A 185 -1.79 -25.09 2.00
C GLU A 185 -1.42 -26.16 3.02
N SER A 186 -0.89 -27.29 2.55
CA SER A 186 -0.47 -28.41 3.36
C SER A 186 0.69 -28.02 4.27
N TYR A 187 1.63 -27.22 3.78
CA TYR A 187 2.86 -26.84 4.46
C TYR A 187 2.57 -26.24 5.85
N ASP A 188 1.74 -25.19 5.91
CA ASP A 188 1.43 -24.51 7.16
C ASP A 188 0.61 -25.42 8.10
N LYS A 189 -0.38 -26.14 7.58
CA LYS A 189 -1.25 -27.06 8.35
C LYS A 189 -0.46 -28.22 8.96
N ILE A 190 0.48 -28.80 8.21
CA ILE A 190 1.31 -29.93 8.66
C ILE A 190 2.27 -29.48 9.75
N ILE A 191 2.93 -28.33 9.58
CA ILE A 191 3.88 -27.81 10.57
C ILE A 191 3.20 -27.61 11.92
N GLU A 192 2.00 -27.03 11.91
CA GLU A 192 1.18 -26.84 13.10
C GLU A 192 0.73 -28.18 13.70
N ASN A 193 0.06 -29.03 12.91
CA ASN A 193 -0.52 -30.30 13.39
C ASN A 193 0.53 -31.27 13.94
N ALA A 194 1.68 -31.40 13.28
CA ALA A 194 2.74 -32.30 13.70
C ALA A 194 3.70 -31.69 14.72
N SER A 195 3.55 -30.39 15.03
CA SER A 195 4.45 -29.64 15.92
C SER A 195 5.91 -29.73 15.47
N VAL A 196 6.16 -29.51 14.17
CA VAL A 196 7.48 -29.70 13.56
C VAL A 196 8.51 -28.71 14.16
N PRO A 197 9.62 -29.18 14.77
CA PRO A 197 10.64 -28.29 15.33
C PRO A 197 11.29 -27.40 14.26
N LEU A 198 11.77 -26.20 14.63
CA LEU A 198 12.43 -25.28 13.69
C LEU A 198 13.73 -25.81 13.08
N LYS A 199 14.43 -26.68 13.83
CA LYS A 199 15.64 -27.35 13.34
C LYS A 199 15.34 -28.40 12.26
N THR A 200 14.12 -28.92 12.22
CA THR A 200 13.70 -29.88 11.18
C THR A 200 13.30 -29.11 9.93
N LYS A 201 13.99 -29.41 8.84
CA LYS A 201 13.71 -28.86 7.51
C LYS A 201 12.62 -29.67 6.82
N VAL A 202 11.86 -29.02 5.96
CA VAL A 202 10.72 -29.54 5.23
C VAL A 202 11.03 -29.46 3.74
N VAL A 203 10.86 -30.58 3.06
CA VAL A 203 11.05 -30.72 1.62
C VAL A 203 9.76 -31.27 1.06
N ILE A 204 9.27 -30.67 -0.02
CA ILE A 204 8.07 -31.13 -0.71
C ILE A 204 8.47 -32.26 -1.66
N SER A 205 7.79 -33.39 -1.60
CA SER A 205 8.06 -34.55 -2.46
C SER A 205 6.97 -34.66 -3.51
N GLU A 206 7.38 -34.57 -4.77
CA GLU A 206 6.51 -34.63 -5.95
C GLU A 206 7.01 -35.70 -6.94
N PRO A 207 6.14 -36.25 -7.80
CA PRO A 207 6.57 -37.03 -8.95
C PRO A 207 7.39 -36.16 -9.91
N THR A 208 8.33 -36.77 -10.64
CA THR A 208 9.12 -36.06 -11.66
C THR A 208 8.53 -36.13 -13.06
N ASP A 209 7.56 -37.02 -13.27
CA ASP A 209 6.77 -37.15 -14.49
C ASP A 209 5.37 -37.70 -14.15
N ALA A 210 4.53 -37.87 -15.19
CA ALA A 210 3.16 -38.34 -15.05
C ALA A 210 3.04 -39.83 -14.66
N VAL A 211 4.09 -40.64 -14.81
CA VAL A 211 4.04 -42.11 -14.59
C VAL A 211 4.73 -42.55 -13.30
N ALA A 212 5.50 -41.68 -12.67
CA ALA A 212 6.23 -42.02 -11.46
C ALA A 212 5.35 -42.09 -10.19
N GLY A 213 4.16 -41.48 -10.22
CA GLY A 213 3.16 -41.53 -9.15
C GLY A 213 1.85 -42.20 -9.57
N GLY A 214 0.89 -42.26 -8.65
CA GLY A 214 -0.49 -42.66 -8.94
C GLY A 214 -1.29 -41.57 -9.67
N VAL A 215 -2.61 -41.67 -9.66
CA VAL A 215 -3.50 -40.70 -10.34
C VAL A 215 -3.68 -39.39 -9.56
N ASN A 216 -3.47 -39.38 -8.25
CA ASN A 216 -3.59 -38.17 -7.42
C ASN A 216 -2.26 -37.42 -7.39
N THR A 217 -1.90 -36.78 -8.50
CA THR A 217 -0.64 -36.03 -8.64
C THR A 217 -0.93 -34.75 -9.41
N ILE A 218 -0.06 -33.74 -9.27
CA ILE A 218 -0.16 -32.49 -10.04
C ILE A 218 -0.13 -32.72 -11.56
N TYR A 219 0.39 -33.87 -12.01
CA TYR A 219 0.43 -34.26 -13.41
C TYR A 219 -0.93 -34.70 -13.97
N HIS A 220 -1.87 -35.06 -13.11
CA HIS A 220 -3.20 -35.53 -13.52
C HIS A 220 -4.27 -34.62 -12.91
N PRO A 221 -4.56 -33.45 -13.52
CA PRO A 221 -5.59 -32.55 -13.03
C PRO A 221 -6.92 -33.28 -12.78
N MET A 222 -7.56 -33.00 -11.64
CA MET A 222 -8.79 -33.70 -11.22
C MET A 222 -8.64 -35.22 -11.07
N ALA A 223 -7.42 -35.70 -10.87
CA ALA A 223 -7.07 -37.13 -10.83
C ALA A 223 -7.40 -37.89 -12.13
N ASP A 224 -7.40 -37.19 -13.28
CA ASP A 224 -7.68 -37.77 -14.60
C ASP A 224 -6.37 -38.12 -15.34
N ALA A 225 -6.01 -39.41 -15.30
CA ALA A 225 -4.84 -39.93 -15.98
C ALA A 225 -4.95 -39.98 -17.52
N THR A 226 -6.11 -39.63 -18.10
CA THR A 226 -6.25 -39.51 -19.56
C THR A 226 -5.81 -38.14 -20.07
N ASN A 227 -5.68 -37.15 -19.18
CA ASN A 227 -5.30 -35.77 -19.48
C ASN A 227 -4.04 -35.37 -18.70
N SER A 228 -2.94 -36.10 -18.92
CA SER A 228 -1.69 -35.85 -18.22
C SER A 228 -0.96 -34.61 -18.72
N LEU A 229 -0.36 -33.87 -17.79
CA LEU A 229 0.51 -32.73 -18.07
C LEU A 229 1.93 -33.19 -18.39
N THR A 230 2.64 -32.39 -19.17
CA THR A 230 4.10 -32.55 -19.34
C THR A 230 4.83 -32.08 -18.08
N THR A 231 6.08 -32.50 -17.90
CA THR A 231 6.91 -32.04 -16.77
C THR A 231 7.03 -30.52 -16.71
N THR A 232 7.15 -29.86 -17.86
CA THR A 232 7.22 -28.40 -17.92
C THR A 232 5.92 -27.75 -17.44
N GLN A 233 4.77 -28.30 -17.82
CA GLN A 233 3.45 -27.81 -17.39
C GLN A 233 3.23 -28.03 -15.90
N ALA A 234 3.57 -29.21 -15.38
CA ALA A 234 3.49 -29.51 -13.94
C ALA A 234 4.38 -28.56 -13.12
N VAL A 235 5.64 -28.33 -13.54
CA VAL A 235 6.54 -27.37 -12.88
C VAL A 235 5.96 -25.96 -12.91
N ALA A 236 5.35 -25.53 -14.02
CA ALA A 236 4.71 -24.21 -14.10
C ALA A 236 3.56 -24.04 -13.09
N LEU A 237 2.90 -25.12 -12.68
CA LEU A 237 1.88 -25.11 -11.62
C LEU A 237 2.50 -25.15 -10.22
N MET A 238 3.65 -25.80 -10.02
CA MET A 238 4.37 -25.82 -8.74
C MET A 238 4.95 -24.45 -8.38
N LEU A 239 5.56 -23.74 -9.35
CA LEU A 239 6.33 -22.52 -9.11
C LEU A 239 5.56 -21.42 -8.35
N PRO A 240 4.29 -21.09 -8.66
CA PRO A 240 3.50 -20.13 -7.88
C PRO A 240 3.25 -20.56 -6.42
N GLN A 241 3.23 -21.86 -6.16
CA GLN A 241 2.96 -22.42 -4.83
C GLN A 241 4.24 -22.46 -3.99
N LEU A 242 5.35 -22.84 -4.63
CA LEU A 242 6.69 -22.70 -4.06
C LEU A 242 7.01 -21.24 -3.76
N GLU A 243 6.60 -20.28 -4.58
CA GLU A 243 6.75 -18.85 -4.31
C GLU A 243 6.14 -18.44 -2.97
N LYS A 244 5.00 -19.03 -2.58
CA LYS A 244 4.32 -18.75 -1.30
C LYS A 244 5.08 -19.30 -0.08
N ILE A 245 5.83 -20.39 -0.26
CA ILE A 245 6.52 -21.10 0.84
C ILE A 245 8.04 -20.99 0.83
N LYS A 246 8.67 -20.49 -0.25
CA LYS A 246 10.14 -20.47 -0.42
C LYS A 246 10.87 -19.73 0.70
N LEU A 247 10.20 -18.75 1.31
CA LEU A 247 10.75 -17.94 2.39
C LEU A 247 10.39 -18.48 3.78
N LYS A 248 9.62 -19.58 3.87
CA LYS A 248 9.23 -20.17 5.15
C LYS A 248 10.44 -20.87 5.78
N PRO A 249 10.62 -20.78 7.10
CA PRO A 249 11.89 -21.12 7.77
C PRO A 249 12.31 -22.58 7.74
N ARG A 250 11.32 -23.47 7.61
CA ARG A 250 11.58 -24.90 7.51
C ARG A 250 11.70 -25.34 6.06
N PHE A 251 11.14 -24.61 5.09
CA PHE A 251 11.17 -25.02 3.69
C PHE A 251 12.63 -25.06 3.21
N SER A 252 13.02 -26.16 2.60
CA SER A 252 14.41 -26.44 2.24
C SER A 252 14.57 -27.04 0.85
N GLY A 253 13.49 -27.15 0.07
CA GLY A 253 13.55 -27.56 -1.32
C GLY A 253 12.44 -28.52 -1.71
N VAL A 254 12.70 -29.21 -2.82
CA VAL A 254 11.82 -30.22 -3.42
C VAL A 254 12.62 -31.50 -3.66
N VAL A 255 11.99 -32.65 -3.49
CA VAL A 255 12.53 -33.97 -3.85
C VAL A 255 11.64 -34.61 -4.91
N GLY A 256 12.28 -35.15 -5.96
CA GLY A 256 11.59 -35.78 -7.08
C GLY A 256 11.55 -37.30 -6.96
N TRP A 257 10.37 -37.91 -7.09
CA TRP A 257 10.19 -39.34 -7.34
C TRP A 257 9.85 -39.55 -8.83
N THR A 258 10.74 -39.97 -9.72
CA THR A 258 12.10 -40.49 -9.49
C THR A 258 13.11 -39.91 -10.47
N LEU A 259 14.38 -39.92 -10.10
CA LEU A 259 15.46 -39.53 -11.01
C LEU A 259 15.47 -40.34 -12.33
N ASN A 260 15.06 -41.61 -12.31
CA ASN A 260 15.00 -42.41 -13.53
C ASN A 260 13.92 -41.90 -14.49
N ALA A 261 12.76 -41.52 -13.95
CA ALA A 261 11.67 -40.91 -14.71
C ALA A 261 12.11 -39.55 -15.32
N ASP A 262 12.74 -38.69 -14.52
CA ASP A 262 13.24 -37.38 -14.99
C ASP A 262 14.30 -37.48 -16.12
N TYR A 263 15.03 -38.60 -16.22
CA TYR A 263 16.10 -38.77 -17.22
C TYR A 263 15.81 -39.79 -18.34
N VAL A 264 14.68 -40.51 -18.28
CA VAL A 264 14.32 -41.58 -19.25
C VAL A 264 12.82 -41.51 -19.62
N ALA A 265 12.25 -40.30 -19.75
CA ALA A 265 10.80 -40.15 -20.00
C ALA A 265 10.36 -40.46 -21.44
N ASP A 266 11.29 -40.54 -22.42
CA ASP A 266 11.03 -40.90 -23.83
C ASP A 266 10.28 -42.24 -24.00
N SER A 267 10.11 -43.00 -22.90
CA SER A 267 9.38 -44.25 -22.86
C SER A 267 7.85 -44.08 -22.77
N TYR A 268 7.31 -42.85 -22.64
CA TYR A 268 5.90 -42.64 -22.21
C TYR A 268 5.14 -41.47 -22.86
N ASP A 269 5.38 -41.14 -24.14
CA ASP A 269 4.57 -40.18 -24.95
C ASP A 269 4.52 -38.71 -24.45
N ASP A 270 5.49 -38.25 -23.63
CA ASP A 270 5.73 -36.80 -23.39
C ASP A 270 6.76 -36.27 -24.41
N ASP A 271 6.27 -35.83 -25.57
CA ASP A 271 7.09 -35.32 -26.68
C ASP A 271 7.97 -34.10 -26.29
N ASP A 272 7.62 -33.39 -25.21
CA ASP A 272 8.31 -32.18 -24.74
C ASP A 272 9.29 -32.46 -23.59
N HIS A 273 9.34 -33.68 -23.04
CA HIS A 273 10.22 -33.98 -21.90
C HIS A 273 11.69 -34.01 -22.32
N LYS A 274 12.52 -33.25 -21.60
CA LYS A 274 13.97 -33.33 -21.71
C LYS A 274 14.56 -33.91 -20.44
N ALA A 275 15.57 -34.76 -20.57
CA ALA A 275 16.26 -35.33 -19.42
C ALA A 275 16.75 -34.24 -18.44
N GLY A 276 16.22 -34.27 -17.21
CA GLY A 276 16.49 -33.29 -16.14
C GLY A 276 15.50 -32.12 -16.05
N SER A 277 14.38 -32.15 -16.80
CA SER A 277 13.42 -31.03 -16.88
C SER A 277 12.84 -30.63 -15.52
N PHE A 278 12.57 -31.61 -14.65
CA PHE A 278 12.01 -31.34 -13.33
C PHE A 278 12.98 -30.48 -12.49
N ALA A 279 14.23 -30.91 -12.38
CA ALA A 279 15.24 -30.16 -11.63
C ALA A 279 15.57 -28.82 -12.28
N LEU A 280 15.75 -28.77 -13.60
CA LEU A 280 16.06 -27.53 -14.32
C LEU A 280 14.98 -26.46 -14.13
N GLY A 281 13.71 -26.87 -14.17
CA GLY A 281 12.58 -25.96 -14.01
C GLY A 281 12.43 -25.41 -12.58
N LEU A 282 12.90 -26.15 -11.57
CA LEU A 282 12.80 -25.77 -10.16
C LEU A 282 14.08 -25.12 -9.61
N ARG A 283 15.24 -25.34 -10.23
CA ARG A 283 16.57 -24.96 -9.70
C ARG A 283 16.64 -23.48 -9.30
N ASP A 284 16.17 -22.57 -10.15
CA ASP A 284 16.26 -21.14 -9.85
C ASP A 284 15.32 -20.73 -8.70
N CYS A 285 14.15 -21.38 -8.58
CA CYS A 285 13.27 -21.20 -7.43
C CYS A 285 13.94 -21.64 -6.14
N ILE A 286 14.53 -22.84 -6.13
CA ILE A 286 15.09 -23.45 -4.91
C ILE A 286 16.42 -22.82 -4.48
N TYR A 287 17.33 -22.57 -5.41
CA TYR A 287 18.69 -22.09 -5.06
C TYR A 287 18.85 -20.58 -5.15
N LYS A 288 18.01 -19.89 -5.93
CA LYS A 288 18.11 -18.43 -6.12
C LYS A 288 16.89 -17.69 -5.59
N ASN A 289 15.87 -18.40 -5.07
CA ASN A 289 14.58 -17.82 -4.68
C ASN A 289 13.88 -17.10 -5.85
N ILE A 290 14.12 -17.53 -7.08
CA ILE A 290 13.50 -16.98 -8.30
C ILE A 290 12.54 -18.02 -8.87
N CYS A 291 11.30 -18.05 -8.37
CA CYS A 291 10.28 -18.98 -8.86
C CYS A 291 9.52 -18.45 -10.09
N ASP A 292 9.76 -17.20 -10.48
CA ASP A 292 9.42 -16.69 -11.80
C ASP A 292 10.63 -15.93 -12.36
N PRO A 293 11.34 -16.48 -13.37
CA PRO A 293 12.62 -15.97 -13.90
C PRO A 293 12.53 -14.58 -14.55
N ARG A 294 11.35 -13.95 -14.60
CA ARG A 294 11.11 -12.65 -15.24
C ARG A 294 11.35 -11.42 -14.34
N VAL A 295 11.99 -11.52 -13.17
CA VAL A 295 12.17 -10.39 -12.22
C VAL A 295 13.44 -10.57 -11.38
N LYS A 296 14.42 -9.68 -11.18
CA LYS A 296 14.86 -8.30 -11.51
C LYS A 296 14.21 -7.05 -10.89
N MET A 297 12.89 -6.94 -10.79
CA MET A 297 12.21 -5.82 -10.10
C MET A 297 11.16 -6.36 -9.17
N ILE A 298 10.97 -5.78 -7.97
CA ILE A 298 9.90 -6.19 -7.05
C ILE A 298 8.59 -6.40 -7.83
N LYS A 299 8.08 -7.65 -7.86
CA LYS A 299 6.79 -7.95 -8.49
C LYS A 299 5.68 -7.41 -7.60
N GLY A 300 4.87 -6.50 -8.15
CA GLY A 300 3.80 -5.85 -7.40
C GLY A 300 4.24 -4.58 -6.68
N PRO A 301 3.52 -4.12 -5.65
CA PRO A 301 3.84 -2.89 -4.94
C PRO A 301 5.16 -3.02 -4.18
N VAL A 302 5.99 -1.99 -4.28
CA VAL A 302 7.08 -1.77 -3.32
C VAL A 302 6.46 -1.41 -1.98
N VAL A 303 6.86 -2.14 -0.95
CA VAL A 303 6.48 -1.96 0.45
C VAL A 303 7.78 -1.73 1.20
N ALA A 304 8.15 -0.46 1.32
CA ALA A 304 9.42 -0.04 1.91
C ALA A 304 9.23 0.60 3.28
N GLY A 305 10.22 0.46 4.15
CA GLY A 305 10.19 1.09 5.48
C GLY A 305 11.57 1.59 5.87
N PHE A 306 11.62 2.81 6.38
CA PHE A 306 12.83 3.36 6.98
C PHE A 306 13.00 2.78 8.37
N LEU A 307 14.17 2.18 8.62
CA LEU A 307 14.55 1.52 9.86
C LEU A 307 15.61 2.37 10.59
N PRO A 308 15.22 3.16 11.59
CA PRO A 308 16.15 3.83 12.49
C PRO A 308 16.99 2.83 13.28
N LEU A 309 18.30 3.04 13.31
CA LEU A 309 19.23 2.26 14.16
C LEU A 309 19.53 2.92 15.51
N TRP A 310 18.93 4.07 15.78
CA TRP A 310 19.10 4.80 17.04
C TRP A 310 17.92 4.56 17.99
N GLY A 311 17.93 5.28 19.12
CA GLY A 311 16.87 5.22 20.14
C GLY A 311 15.51 5.69 19.71
N LYS A 312 14.68 5.96 20.71
CA LYS A 312 13.34 6.52 20.53
C LYS A 312 13.39 7.74 19.59
N ASN A 313 12.47 7.79 18.64
CA ASN A 313 12.14 9.00 17.90
C ASN A 313 11.01 9.72 18.62
N SER A 314 11.05 11.05 18.62
CA SER A 314 9.97 11.86 19.18
C SER A 314 9.13 12.46 18.07
N THR A 315 7.80 12.40 18.20
CA THR A 315 6.90 13.18 17.35
C THR A 315 7.16 14.68 17.55
N TYR A 316 6.80 15.53 16.60
CA TYR A 316 6.67 16.96 16.86
C TYR A 316 5.55 17.24 17.87
N ASN A 317 5.65 18.39 18.53
CA ASN A 317 4.63 18.84 19.46
C ASN A 317 3.35 19.19 18.69
N ILE A 318 2.27 18.46 18.96
CA ILE A 318 0.92 18.75 18.48
C ILE A 318 0.07 19.14 19.67
N SER A 319 -0.37 20.40 19.72
CA SER A 319 -1.28 20.90 20.77
C SER A 319 -0.79 20.63 22.20
N GLY A 320 0.52 20.73 22.44
CA GLY A 320 1.15 20.51 23.74
C GLY A 320 1.56 19.05 24.02
N ARG A 321 1.37 18.14 23.05
CA ARG A 321 1.61 16.70 23.23
C ARG A 321 2.69 16.18 22.29
N GLN A 322 3.50 15.27 22.81
CA GLN A 322 4.59 14.63 22.09
C GLN A 322 4.71 13.19 22.57
N LEU A 323 4.88 12.26 21.65
CA LEU A 323 5.05 10.84 21.94
C LEU A 323 6.44 10.37 21.51
N ASN A 324 6.90 9.29 22.13
CA ASN A 324 8.18 8.66 21.81
C ASN A 324 7.95 7.25 21.28
N SER A 325 8.58 6.91 20.17
CA SER A 325 8.61 5.55 19.63
C SER A 325 9.53 4.64 20.46
N SER A 326 9.44 3.34 20.19
CA SER A 326 10.38 2.35 20.70
C SER A 326 11.14 1.71 19.54
N PRO A 327 12.47 1.48 19.66
CA PRO A 327 13.23 0.82 18.60
C PRO A 327 12.67 -0.56 18.28
N VAL A 328 12.62 -0.89 16.99
CA VAL A 328 12.13 -2.19 16.51
C VAL A 328 13.22 -3.23 16.67
N SER A 329 12.90 -4.41 17.21
CA SER A 329 13.92 -5.45 17.43
C SER A 329 14.44 -6.00 16.10
N ILE A 330 15.75 -5.92 15.86
CA ILE A 330 16.46 -6.62 14.77
C ILE A 330 17.18 -7.89 15.25
N LYS A 331 17.07 -8.21 16.54
CA LYS A 331 17.77 -9.34 17.14
C LYS A 331 17.19 -10.66 16.65
N MET A 332 18.04 -11.50 16.08
CA MET A 332 17.69 -12.89 15.73
C MET A 332 17.35 -13.68 17.00
N THR A 333 16.25 -14.43 16.95
CA THR A 333 15.82 -15.32 18.04
C THR A 333 16.42 -16.71 17.90
N GLU A 334 16.66 -17.37 19.02
CA GLU A 334 17.27 -18.72 19.06
C GLU A 334 16.22 -19.83 18.95
N ASP A 335 15.00 -19.57 19.42
CA ASP A 335 13.91 -20.53 19.62
C ASP A 335 12.74 -20.36 18.65
N LYS A 336 12.68 -19.22 17.96
CA LYS A 336 11.65 -18.85 16.98
C LYS A 336 12.29 -18.25 15.75
N GLU A 337 11.60 -18.31 14.62
CA GLU A 337 12.06 -17.58 13.46
C GLU A 337 11.68 -16.10 13.55
N TYR A 338 12.53 -15.23 12.99
CA TYR A 338 12.38 -13.78 13.15
C TYR A 338 11.11 -13.25 12.49
N CYS A 339 10.75 -13.69 11.27
CA CYS A 339 9.51 -13.30 10.62
C CYS A 339 8.27 -13.92 11.27
N ASP A 340 8.38 -15.11 11.85
CA ASP A 340 7.29 -15.68 12.66
C ASP A 340 7.02 -14.82 13.91
N LYS A 341 8.07 -14.28 14.54
CA LYS A 341 7.96 -13.40 15.71
C LYS A 341 7.60 -11.96 15.34
N ASN A 342 8.05 -11.48 14.18
CA ASN A 342 7.87 -10.12 13.70
C ASN A 342 7.28 -10.13 12.27
N PRO A 343 6.07 -10.66 12.08
CA PRO A 343 5.48 -10.82 10.74
C PRO A 343 5.31 -9.48 10.03
N GLU A 344 5.06 -8.42 10.78
CA GLU A 344 4.88 -7.06 10.30
C GLU A 344 6.14 -6.48 9.64
N ILE A 345 7.32 -6.72 10.23
CA ILE A 345 8.61 -6.31 9.64
C ILE A 345 8.87 -7.09 8.35
N CYS A 346 8.36 -8.32 8.25
CA CYS A 346 8.56 -9.16 7.08
C CYS A 346 7.53 -8.93 5.97
N LYS A 347 6.54 -8.04 6.16
CA LYS A 347 5.69 -7.54 5.07
C LYS A 347 6.47 -6.59 4.15
N TYR A 348 7.46 -5.88 4.68
CA TYR A 348 8.36 -5.06 3.87
C TYR A 348 9.14 -5.92 2.88
N ASN A 349 9.21 -5.48 1.63
CA ASN A 349 10.09 -6.05 0.61
C ASN A 349 11.40 -5.24 0.45
N VAL A 350 11.42 -4.01 0.99
CA VAL A 350 12.63 -3.19 1.12
C VAL A 350 12.72 -2.61 2.54
N LEU A 351 13.89 -2.71 3.16
CA LEU A 351 14.20 -1.97 4.38
C LEU A 351 15.33 -0.97 4.11
N ILE A 352 15.10 0.28 4.53
CA ILE A 352 16.02 1.39 4.34
C ILE A 352 16.65 1.74 5.68
N VAL A 353 17.87 1.26 5.90
CA VAL A 353 18.59 1.43 7.15
C VAL A 353 19.06 2.87 7.29
N THR A 354 18.69 3.52 8.40
CA THR A 354 19.00 4.93 8.64
C THR A 354 19.75 5.14 9.96
N TYR A 355 20.62 6.14 10.08
CA TYR A 355 21.28 6.91 9.03
C TYR A 355 22.76 6.53 9.01
N LEU A 356 23.33 6.47 7.81
CA LEU A 356 24.77 6.46 7.61
C LEU A 356 25.23 7.92 7.50
N ASN A 357 25.65 8.49 8.62
CA ASN A 357 26.11 9.88 8.66
C ASN A 357 27.50 9.98 8.05
N TYR A 358 27.80 11.06 7.33
CA TYR A 358 29.11 11.34 6.77
C TYR A 358 29.61 12.74 7.14
N THR A 359 30.89 12.85 7.51
CA THR A 359 31.64 14.12 7.51
C THR A 359 33.04 13.85 6.99
N SER A 360 33.67 14.84 6.33
CA SER A 360 35.04 14.73 5.81
C SER A 360 36.06 14.38 6.92
N SER A 361 35.79 14.77 8.17
CA SER A 361 36.69 14.52 9.31
C SER A 361 36.55 13.13 9.96
N THR A 362 35.36 12.52 9.92
CA THR A 362 35.07 11.27 10.64
C THR A 362 34.76 10.10 9.72
N GLY A 363 34.58 10.32 8.42
CA GLY A 363 34.07 9.33 7.48
C GLY A 363 32.64 8.90 7.82
N PHE A 364 32.27 7.70 7.36
CA PHE A 364 30.93 7.15 7.56
C PHE A 364 30.71 6.55 8.95
N LYS A 365 29.55 6.82 9.55
CA LYS A 365 29.17 6.29 10.85
C LYS A 365 27.69 5.93 10.93
N LEU A 366 27.42 4.67 11.29
CA LEU A 366 26.10 4.24 11.76
C LEU A 366 25.95 4.55 13.25
N THR A 367 24.78 5.05 13.64
CA THR A 367 24.46 5.32 15.05
C THR A 367 23.63 4.18 15.61
N PHE A 368 24.09 3.60 16.71
CA PHE A 368 23.45 2.47 17.40
C PHE A 368 22.99 2.81 18.83
N SER A 369 22.99 4.09 19.20
CA SER A 369 22.73 4.58 20.56
C SER A 369 21.46 5.42 20.62
N GLN A 370 20.99 5.74 21.83
CA GLN A 370 19.92 6.72 22.04
C GLN A 370 20.21 8.05 21.34
N GLU A 371 19.16 8.68 20.79
CA GLU A 371 19.26 10.01 20.20
C GLU A 371 19.68 11.03 21.29
N ASN A 372 20.73 11.82 21.02
CA ASN A 372 21.29 12.85 21.91
C ASN A 372 22.02 12.39 23.18
N SER A 373 22.43 11.12 23.29
CA SER A 373 23.30 10.70 24.40
C SER A 373 24.76 11.08 24.16
N SER A 374 25.32 11.96 24.99
CA SER A 374 26.78 12.17 25.11
C SER A 374 27.48 11.03 25.85
N ASN A 375 26.72 10.08 26.42
CA ASN A 375 27.20 8.92 27.14
C ASN A 375 27.11 7.65 26.25
N THR A 376 28.26 7.07 25.93
CA THR A 376 28.46 5.86 25.12
C THR A 376 27.92 4.55 25.74
N LYS A 377 27.06 4.62 26.77
CA LYS A 377 26.66 3.45 27.60
C LYS A 377 25.33 2.79 27.25
N GLU A 378 24.46 3.40 26.44
CA GLU A 378 23.18 2.80 26.03
C GLU A 378 23.19 2.46 24.54
N ILE A 379 23.88 1.37 24.21
CA ILE A 379 23.90 0.76 22.87
C ILE A 379 22.61 -0.08 22.71
N ILE A 380 21.87 0.17 21.64
CA ILE A 380 20.58 -0.47 21.33
C ILE A 380 20.77 -1.67 20.42
N TYR A 381 21.68 -1.53 19.44
CA TYR A 381 22.05 -2.61 18.53
C TYR A 381 23.57 -2.72 18.44
N SER A 382 24.08 -3.91 18.19
CA SER A 382 25.47 -4.12 17.82
C SER A 382 25.63 -4.22 16.29
N PRO A 383 26.82 -3.90 15.75
CA PRO A 383 27.14 -4.17 14.36
C PRO A 383 26.88 -5.62 13.95
N GLN A 384 27.21 -6.59 14.82
CA GLN A 384 26.98 -8.01 14.56
C GLN A 384 25.49 -8.37 14.49
N GLU A 385 24.64 -7.75 15.32
CA GLU A 385 23.19 -7.95 15.22
C GLU A 385 22.64 -7.43 13.90
N LEU A 386 23.09 -6.24 13.46
CA LEU A 386 22.71 -5.71 12.16
C LEU A 386 23.14 -6.62 11.01
N LYS A 387 24.39 -7.10 11.02
CA LYS A 387 24.88 -8.03 9.98
C LYS A 387 24.03 -9.30 9.89
N LYS A 388 23.75 -9.93 11.03
CA LYS A 388 22.89 -11.13 11.10
C LYS A 388 21.48 -10.84 10.58
N PHE A 389 20.92 -9.68 10.93
CA PHE A 389 19.60 -9.27 10.46
C PHE A 389 19.58 -9.06 8.94
N VAL A 390 20.58 -8.36 8.39
CA VAL A 390 20.71 -8.13 6.94
C VAL A 390 20.83 -9.47 6.20
N ASP A 391 21.74 -10.35 6.65
CA ASP A 391 21.93 -11.67 6.05
C ASP A 391 20.64 -12.50 6.05
N TYR A 392 19.93 -12.51 7.18
CA TYR A 392 18.67 -13.21 7.31
C TYR A 392 17.60 -12.64 6.38
N MET A 393 17.38 -11.31 6.36
CA MET A 393 16.35 -10.71 5.51
C MET A 393 16.64 -10.89 4.02
N LYS A 394 17.92 -10.90 3.63
CA LYS A 394 18.34 -11.21 2.26
C LYS A 394 18.08 -12.66 1.88
N GLN A 395 18.32 -13.62 2.79
CA GLN A 395 17.89 -15.01 2.60
C GLN A 395 16.36 -15.11 2.44
N LYS A 396 15.61 -14.16 3.01
CA LYS A 396 14.16 -13.99 2.80
C LYS A 396 13.80 -13.21 1.53
N GLY A 397 14.73 -13.00 0.61
CA GLY A 397 14.47 -12.29 -0.65
C GLY A 397 14.08 -10.82 -0.46
N LYS A 398 14.43 -10.21 0.68
CA LYS A 398 14.19 -8.80 0.98
C LYS A 398 15.42 -7.99 0.60
N HIS A 399 15.21 -6.76 0.14
CA HIS A 399 16.30 -5.83 -0.17
C HIS A 399 16.61 -4.94 1.03
N ILE A 400 17.88 -4.86 1.42
CA ILE A 400 18.31 -4.00 2.52
C ILE A 400 19.30 -2.96 1.99
N ILE A 401 18.91 -1.70 2.01
CA ILE A 401 19.73 -0.59 1.53
C ILE A 401 20.09 0.35 2.68
N VAL A 402 21.19 1.07 2.56
CA VAL A 402 21.64 2.04 3.57
C VAL A 402 21.41 3.47 3.11
N SER A 403 20.85 4.31 3.98
CA SER A 403 20.55 5.71 3.70
C SER A 403 21.63 6.64 4.23
N ILE A 404 22.28 7.35 3.32
CA ILE A 404 23.26 8.41 3.61
C ILE A 404 22.50 9.72 3.77
N GLY A 405 22.73 10.44 4.86
CA GLY A 405 22.05 11.70 5.12
C GLY A 405 21.74 11.91 6.60
N GLY A 406 20.63 12.61 6.87
CA GLY A 406 20.20 12.95 8.22
C GLY A 406 20.88 14.21 8.78
N LYS A 407 20.36 14.72 9.90
CA LYS A 407 20.71 16.03 10.48
C LYS A 407 22.17 16.22 10.89
N PHE A 408 22.96 15.14 10.93
CA PHE A 408 24.37 15.15 11.33
C PHE A 408 25.33 14.86 10.17
N SER A 409 24.81 14.68 8.96
CA SER A 409 25.64 14.59 7.76
C SER A 409 26.03 15.98 7.25
N TYR A 410 27.24 16.05 6.70
CA TYR A 410 27.79 17.22 6.02
C TYR A 410 28.56 16.72 4.81
N ILE A 411 27.92 16.72 3.64
CA ILE A 411 28.49 16.16 2.40
C ILE A 411 29.22 17.24 1.61
N GLU A 412 30.53 17.04 1.47
CA GLU A 412 31.39 17.83 0.57
C GLU A 412 31.75 17.00 -0.65
N TRP A 413 31.03 17.18 -1.76
CA TRP A 413 31.16 16.36 -2.98
C TRP A 413 32.56 16.31 -3.59
N GLN A 414 33.43 17.29 -3.27
CA GLN A 414 34.83 17.28 -3.71
C GLN A 414 35.65 16.21 -2.98
N GLU A 415 35.42 16.04 -1.68
CA GLU A 415 36.17 15.15 -0.79
C GLU A 415 35.38 13.90 -0.37
N PHE A 416 34.14 13.75 -0.85
CA PHE A 416 33.29 12.60 -0.51
C PHE A 416 33.98 11.27 -0.81
N ASP A 417 34.09 10.44 0.24
CA ASP A 417 34.85 9.19 0.25
C ASP A 417 34.02 8.01 -0.30
N PHE A 418 34.13 7.71 -1.59
CA PHE A 418 33.40 6.58 -2.16
C PHE A 418 33.98 5.22 -1.77
N ASP A 419 35.27 5.13 -1.45
CA ASP A 419 35.93 3.90 -1.03
C ASP A 419 35.47 3.49 0.37
N GLY A 420 35.35 4.47 1.29
CA GLY A 420 34.73 4.28 2.59
C GLY A 420 33.28 3.80 2.50
N LEU A 421 32.52 4.31 1.52
CA LEU A 421 31.14 3.89 1.29
C LEU A 421 31.06 2.44 0.79
N GLU A 422 31.93 2.06 -0.15
CA GLU A 422 32.06 0.68 -0.62
C GLU A 422 32.34 -0.28 0.54
N ASN A 423 33.28 0.08 1.43
CA ASN A 423 33.62 -0.73 2.60
C ASN A 423 32.41 -0.94 3.52
N VAL A 424 31.65 0.11 3.84
CA VAL A 424 30.44 -0.04 4.67
C VAL A 424 29.39 -0.94 3.99
N VAL A 425 29.17 -0.76 2.69
CA VAL A 425 28.24 -1.59 1.90
C VAL A 425 28.68 -3.05 1.86
N GLY A 426 29.98 -3.31 1.73
CA GLY A 426 30.57 -4.65 1.79
C GLY A 426 30.41 -5.28 3.17
N ASP A 427 30.83 -4.56 4.21
CA ASP A 427 30.91 -5.05 5.58
C ASP A 427 29.56 -5.47 6.18
N TYR A 428 28.50 -4.72 5.86
CA TYR A 428 27.15 -5.01 6.36
C TYR A 428 26.29 -5.77 5.36
N GLY A 429 26.79 -6.03 4.15
CA GLY A 429 26.07 -6.82 3.15
C GLY A 429 24.91 -6.10 2.48
N PHE A 430 24.85 -4.76 2.51
CA PHE A 430 23.78 -3.97 1.90
C PHE A 430 23.68 -4.21 0.38
N ASP A 431 22.45 -4.16 -0.13
CA ASP A 431 22.09 -4.33 -1.54
C ASP A 431 22.18 -3.01 -2.32
N GLY A 432 22.29 -1.88 -1.65
CA GLY A 432 22.24 -0.58 -2.29
C GLY A 432 22.48 0.59 -1.34
N VAL A 433 22.52 1.78 -1.94
CA VAL A 433 22.63 3.07 -1.23
C VAL A 433 21.44 3.97 -1.57
N ASN A 434 20.99 4.71 -0.57
CA ASN A 434 20.03 5.80 -0.71
C ASN A 434 20.70 7.13 -0.35
N PHE A 435 20.54 8.14 -1.19
CA PHE A 435 20.97 9.51 -0.88
C PHE A 435 19.77 10.34 -0.38
N ASP A 436 19.69 10.54 0.94
CA ASP A 436 18.69 11.38 1.63
C ASP A 436 19.31 12.74 1.99
N LEU A 437 19.50 13.57 0.95
CA LEU A 437 20.29 14.79 1.03
C LEU A 437 19.48 15.96 1.62
N SER A 438 20.02 16.58 2.68
CA SER A 438 19.50 17.84 3.19
C SER A 438 19.88 19.01 2.26
N PRO A 439 19.26 20.21 2.40
CA PRO A 439 19.62 21.38 1.59
C PRO A 439 21.12 21.73 1.60
N SER A 440 21.80 21.53 2.73
CA SER A 440 23.24 21.78 2.87
C SER A 440 24.11 20.72 2.19
N ASP A 441 23.60 19.50 2.02
CA ASP A 441 24.32 18.40 1.38
C ASP A 441 24.20 18.40 -0.15
N LEU A 442 23.31 19.24 -0.70
CA LEU A 442 23.13 19.34 -2.13
C LEU A 442 24.31 20.05 -2.81
N PRO A 443 24.66 19.66 -4.04
CA PRO A 443 25.62 20.41 -4.84
C PRO A 443 25.18 21.86 -5.02
N GLN A 444 26.08 22.81 -4.73
CA GLN A 444 25.75 24.23 -4.67
C GLN A 444 25.75 24.93 -6.04
N ASN A 445 26.30 24.27 -7.07
CA ASN A 445 26.35 24.80 -8.43
C ASN A 445 26.41 23.68 -9.48
N LYS A 446 26.27 24.06 -10.75
CA LYS A 446 26.25 23.12 -11.88
C LYS A 446 27.52 22.28 -12.01
N GLN A 447 28.70 22.87 -11.81
CA GLN A 447 29.98 22.14 -11.91
C GLN A 447 30.07 21.06 -10.83
N MET A 448 29.71 21.39 -9.59
CA MET A 448 29.65 20.44 -8.49
C MET A 448 28.60 19.35 -8.74
N THR A 449 27.46 19.70 -9.33
CA THR A 449 26.39 18.75 -9.69
C THR A 449 26.90 17.71 -10.68
N GLN A 450 27.58 18.16 -11.75
CA GLN A 450 28.17 17.28 -12.75
C GLN A 450 29.28 16.39 -12.16
N GLN A 451 30.11 16.95 -11.28
CA GLN A 451 31.14 16.19 -10.58
C GLN A 451 30.55 15.12 -9.65
N ALA A 452 29.54 15.48 -8.85
CA ALA A 452 28.83 14.56 -7.97
C ALA A 452 28.17 13.42 -8.76
N ALA A 453 27.41 13.76 -9.81
CA ALA A 453 26.77 12.79 -10.69
C ALA A 453 27.77 11.80 -11.31
N LYS A 454 28.89 12.33 -11.84
CA LYS A 454 29.96 11.50 -12.42
C LYS A 454 30.52 10.51 -11.39
N LYS A 455 30.89 10.99 -10.19
CA LYS A 455 31.45 10.12 -9.14
C LYS A 455 30.45 9.05 -8.68
N ILE A 456 29.16 9.40 -8.54
CA ILE A 456 28.10 8.43 -8.20
C ILE A 456 27.98 7.36 -9.28
N ILE A 457 27.98 7.74 -10.56
CA ILE A 457 27.91 6.78 -11.68
C ILE A 457 29.13 5.84 -11.67
N GLU A 458 30.33 6.38 -11.46
CA GLU A 458 31.58 5.59 -11.39
C GLU A 458 31.53 4.60 -10.23
N PHE A 459 31.10 5.05 -9.04
CA PHE A 459 30.88 4.19 -7.88
C PHE A 459 29.86 3.08 -8.16
N VAL A 460 28.67 3.40 -8.69
CA VAL A 460 27.64 2.40 -8.97
C VAL A 460 28.12 1.39 -10.02
N LYS A 461 28.83 1.85 -11.05
CA LYS A 461 29.41 0.97 -12.07
C LYS A 461 30.42 0.00 -11.46
N HIS A 462 31.27 0.49 -10.56
CA HIS A 462 32.23 -0.32 -9.81
C HIS A 462 31.52 -1.35 -8.92
N MET A 463 30.55 -0.93 -8.11
CA MET A 463 29.76 -1.82 -7.24
C MET A 463 29.04 -2.92 -8.04
N LYS A 464 28.54 -2.60 -9.25
CA LYS A 464 27.87 -3.56 -10.13
C LYS A 464 28.81 -4.63 -10.72
N THR A 465 30.13 -4.47 -10.61
CA THR A 465 31.08 -5.53 -11.03
C THR A 465 31.08 -6.71 -10.06
N THR A 466 30.90 -6.47 -8.76
CA THR A 466 30.90 -7.49 -7.70
C THR A 466 29.50 -7.83 -7.23
N LYS A 467 28.56 -6.89 -7.31
CA LYS A 467 27.14 -7.03 -6.96
C LYS A 467 26.27 -6.59 -8.15
N PRO A 468 26.00 -7.45 -9.14
CA PRO A 468 25.27 -7.08 -10.35
C PRO A 468 23.92 -6.39 -10.12
N ASP A 469 23.27 -6.72 -8.99
CA ASP A 469 21.95 -6.20 -8.59
C ASP A 469 22.05 -5.02 -7.60
N PHE A 470 23.18 -4.31 -7.54
CA PHE A 470 23.36 -3.17 -6.63
C PHE A 470 22.42 -2.00 -6.95
N TRP A 471 21.72 -1.48 -5.94
CA TRP A 471 20.73 -0.41 -6.10
C TRP A 471 21.27 0.99 -5.79
N LEU A 472 20.94 1.94 -6.65
CA LEU A 472 21.08 3.38 -6.41
C LEU A 472 19.69 4.00 -6.23
N THR A 473 19.47 4.67 -5.11
CA THR A 473 18.18 5.31 -4.81
C THR A 473 18.34 6.70 -4.19
N PHE A 474 17.27 7.48 -4.19
CA PHE A 474 17.25 8.87 -3.71
C PHE A 474 15.96 9.15 -2.93
N SER A 475 16.04 10.00 -1.90
CA SER A 475 14.89 10.40 -1.08
C SER A 475 14.57 11.91 -1.14
N PRO A 476 14.22 12.48 -2.30
CA PRO A 476 13.92 13.90 -2.40
C PRO A 476 12.62 14.26 -1.70
N VAL A 477 12.55 15.49 -1.19
CA VAL A 477 11.26 16.13 -0.86
C VAL A 477 10.55 16.52 -2.16
N TRP A 478 9.23 16.35 -2.22
CA TRP A 478 8.46 16.55 -3.46
C TRP A 478 8.68 17.92 -4.11
N THR A 479 8.90 18.97 -3.32
CA THR A 479 9.15 20.35 -3.80
C THR A 479 10.47 20.52 -4.54
N TYR A 480 11.37 19.54 -4.48
CA TYR A 480 12.62 19.51 -5.25
C TYR A 480 12.44 18.84 -6.60
N ILE A 481 11.34 18.11 -6.81
CA ILE A 481 11.06 17.34 -8.02
C ILE A 481 9.93 18.00 -8.80
N VAL A 482 8.87 18.45 -8.13
CA VAL A 482 7.77 19.24 -8.70
C VAL A 482 7.85 20.65 -8.14
N ALA A 483 7.93 21.63 -9.03
CA ALA A 483 7.97 23.04 -8.65
C ALA A 483 6.64 23.45 -8.00
N PRO A 484 6.63 23.92 -6.74
CA PRO A 484 5.40 24.37 -6.10
C PRO A 484 4.90 25.68 -6.73
N LEU A 485 3.58 25.89 -6.68
CA LEU A 485 2.97 27.17 -7.02
C LEU A 485 3.47 28.26 -6.06
N ASP A 486 3.81 29.42 -6.63
CA ASP A 486 4.26 30.59 -5.92
C ASP A 486 3.17 31.19 -5.02
N LYS A 487 3.49 32.30 -4.34
CA LYS A 487 2.52 32.96 -3.43
C LYS A 487 1.31 33.54 -4.17
N ASN A 488 1.43 33.84 -5.46
CA ASN A 488 0.35 34.38 -6.28
C ASN A 488 -0.56 33.26 -6.81
N GLY A 489 -0.11 32.01 -6.76
CA GLY A 489 -0.89 30.83 -7.14
C GLY A 489 -0.89 30.55 -8.63
N GLU A 490 -0.05 31.25 -9.40
CA GLU A 490 -0.04 31.20 -10.87
C GLU A 490 1.25 30.60 -11.43
N ASP A 491 2.41 30.82 -10.78
CA ASP A 491 3.71 30.42 -11.32
C ASP A 491 4.29 29.20 -10.57
N ASN A 492 4.64 28.13 -11.29
CA ASN A 492 5.41 27.01 -10.76
C ASN A 492 6.91 27.35 -10.76
N ILE A 493 7.53 27.46 -9.57
CA ILE A 493 8.95 27.84 -9.41
C ILE A 493 9.66 26.91 -8.41
N TYR A 494 10.84 26.37 -8.78
CA TYR A 494 11.64 25.58 -7.85
C TYR A 494 12.18 26.42 -6.69
N ARG A 495 12.09 25.87 -5.47
CA ARG A 495 12.77 26.45 -4.30
C ARG A 495 14.24 26.07 -4.23
N ASN A 496 14.59 24.89 -4.74
CA ASN A 496 15.96 24.40 -4.88
C ASN A 496 15.97 23.36 -6.01
N GLN A 497 16.65 23.68 -7.12
CA GLN A 497 16.73 22.81 -8.30
C GLN A 497 17.88 21.79 -8.23
N SER A 498 18.84 21.95 -7.30
CA SER A 498 20.06 21.14 -7.26
C SER A 498 19.80 19.64 -7.18
N TYR A 499 18.72 19.21 -6.52
CA TYR A 499 18.34 17.80 -6.44
C TYR A 499 17.87 17.27 -7.81
N ALA A 500 16.95 17.99 -8.47
CA ALA A 500 16.47 17.66 -9.81
C ALA A 500 17.63 17.65 -10.83
N ASP A 501 18.52 18.64 -10.77
CA ASP A 501 19.70 18.69 -11.64
C ASP A 501 20.63 17.50 -11.41
N LEU A 502 20.90 17.12 -10.15
CA LEU A 502 21.70 15.94 -9.83
C LEU A 502 21.10 14.66 -10.40
N MET A 503 19.79 14.45 -10.23
CA MET A 503 19.10 13.28 -10.79
C MET A 503 19.12 13.26 -12.32
N ASN A 504 18.98 14.42 -12.96
CA ASN A 504 19.04 14.54 -14.42
C ASN A 504 20.45 14.25 -14.96
N GLU A 505 21.50 14.77 -14.31
CA GLU A 505 22.89 14.52 -14.69
C GLU A 505 23.30 13.04 -14.46
N ILE A 506 22.76 12.37 -13.43
CA ILE A 506 22.92 10.92 -13.24
C ILE A 506 22.14 10.14 -14.32
N GLY A 507 20.97 10.65 -14.70
CA GLY A 507 19.99 10.00 -15.56
C GLY A 507 19.13 9.02 -14.78
N VAL A 508 17.81 9.26 -14.76
CA VAL A 508 16.82 8.46 -14.02
C VAL A 508 16.82 6.97 -14.40
N ASN A 509 17.34 6.61 -15.58
CA ASN A 509 17.52 5.22 -15.98
C ASN A 509 18.54 4.46 -15.11
N ASN A 510 19.54 5.16 -14.56
CA ASN A 510 20.58 4.61 -13.68
C ASN A 510 20.16 4.56 -12.20
N ILE A 511 19.00 5.13 -11.85
CA ILE A 511 18.44 5.14 -10.50
C ILE A 511 17.38 4.04 -10.41
N ASP A 512 17.44 3.15 -9.42
CA ASP A 512 16.50 2.03 -9.29
C ASP A 512 15.13 2.49 -8.78
N TYR A 513 15.11 3.27 -7.69
CA TYR A 513 13.90 3.84 -7.09
C TYR A 513 14.12 5.25 -6.54
N ILE A 514 13.04 6.02 -6.48
CA ILE A 514 12.97 7.36 -5.88
C ILE A 514 11.93 7.32 -4.76
N TRP A 515 12.40 7.45 -3.52
CA TRP A 515 11.59 7.52 -2.30
C TRP A 515 11.12 8.96 -2.08
N LEU A 516 10.10 9.39 -2.82
CA LEU A 516 9.63 10.77 -2.81
C LEU A 516 8.94 11.07 -1.48
N ASN A 517 9.56 11.91 -0.66
CA ASN A 517 8.97 12.42 0.57
C ASN A 517 7.81 13.36 0.22
N THR A 518 6.59 12.89 0.46
CA THR A 518 5.35 13.64 0.18
C THR A 518 5.05 14.70 1.25
N TYR A 519 5.93 14.82 2.25
CA TYR A 519 5.87 15.74 3.38
C TYR A 519 7.18 16.55 3.49
N GLY A 520 7.22 17.56 4.38
CA GLY A 520 8.46 18.29 4.72
C GLY A 520 8.49 19.80 4.37
N HIS A 521 7.40 20.35 3.83
CA HIS A 521 7.23 21.79 3.58
C HIS A 521 5.90 22.30 4.16
N SER A 522 5.68 23.63 4.11
CA SER A 522 4.42 24.25 4.54
C SER A 522 3.22 23.59 3.88
N GLY A 523 2.16 23.26 4.64
CA GLY A 523 0.90 22.72 4.10
C GLY A 523 0.16 23.66 3.15
N MET A 524 0.65 24.89 2.96
CA MET A 524 0.15 25.84 1.94
C MET A 524 0.84 25.73 0.58
N ALA A 525 1.95 24.97 0.49
CA ALA A 525 2.57 24.66 -0.79
C ALA A 525 1.68 23.69 -1.56
N GLY A 526 1.43 24.00 -2.84
CA GLY A 526 0.53 23.20 -3.67
C GLY A 526 1.03 23.10 -5.09
N ILE A 527 0.36 22.25 -5.85
CA ILE A 527 0.59 21.96 -7.27
C ILE A 527 -0.73 22.13 -8.02
N LEU A 528 -0.67 22.20 -9.35
CA LEU A 528 -1.88 22.08 -10.16
C LEU A 528 -2.35 20.63 -10.16
N SER A 529 -3.63 20.43 -9.87
CA SER A 529 -4.29 19.12 -9.81
C SER A 529 -4.94 18.74 -11.13
N PHE A 530 -5.44 17.51 -11.21
CA PHE A 530 -6.29 17.07 -12.31
C PHE A 530 -7.71 17.67 -12.27
N TYR A 531 -8.09 18.40 -11.21
CA TYR A 531 -9.36 19.12 -11.16
C TYR A 531 -9.28 20.40 -11.99
N LYS A 532 -10.36 20.70 -12.71
CA LYS A 532 -10.48 21.91 -13.53
C LYS A 532 -11.61 22.78 -13.00
N ASP A 533 -11.41 24.10 -13.07
CA ASP A 533 -12.44 25.10 -12.83
C ASP A 533 -13.47 25.10 -14.00
N PRO A 534 -14.60 25.81 -13.90
CA PRO A 534 -15.60 25.89 -14.98
C PRO A 534 -15.04 26.44 -16.31
N LYS A 535 -13.92 27.16 -16.26
CA LYS A 535 -13.24 27.75 -17.42
C LYS A 535 -12.22 26.77 -18.03
N GLY A 536 -12.08 25.57 -17.46
CA GLY A 536 -11.16 24.53 -17.90
C GLY A 536 -9.73 24.66 -17.38
N ASN A 537 -9.44 25.58 -16.45
CA ASN A 537 -8.10 25.76 -15.88
C ASN A 537 -7.87 24.78 -14.74
N TYR A 538 -6.67 24.19 -14.65
CA TYR A 538 -6.32 23.32 -13.54
C TYR A 538 -6.33 24.08 -12.21
N MET A 539 -6.87 23.43 -11.17
CA MET A 539 -6.98 24.01 -9.83
C MET A 539 -5.78 23.66 -8.97
N LYS A 540 -5.32 24.61 -8.16
CA LYS A 540 -4.32 24.37 -7.12
C LYS A 540 -4.87 23.39 -6.08
N ILE A 541 -4.03 22.44 -5.67
CA ILE A 541 -4.27 21.56 -4.54
C ILE A 541 -3.09 21.55 -3.59
N THR A 542 -3.38 21.55 -2.30
CA THR A 542 -2.41 21.43 -1.21
C THR A 542 -2.71 20.18 -0.38
N SER A 543 -1.77 19.79 0.49
CA SER A 543 -2.01 18.69 1.44
C SER A 543 -3.15 18.99 2.43
N ASN A 544 -3.46 20.26 2.69
CA ASN A 544 -4.58 20.68 3.55
C ASN A 544 -5.96 20.52 2.89
N ASP A 545 -6.02 20.47 1.55
CA ASP A 545 -7.27 20.27 0.81
C ASP A 545 -7.69 18.79 0.76
N GLY A 546 -6.89 17.92 1.36
CA GLY A 546 -7.07 16.47 1.41
C GLY A 546 -5.82 15.75 0.94
N TYR A 547 -5.14 15.08 1.87
CA TYR A 547 -3.87 14.42 1.60
C TYR A 547 -3.95 13.33 0.51
N PRO A 548 -5.02 12.50 0.42
CA PRO A 548 -5.22 11.57 -0.69
C PRO A 548 -5.29 12.24 -2.07
N SER A 549 -6.09 13.31 -2.19
CA SER A 549 -6.25 14.05 -3.45
C SER A 549 -4.96 14.75 -3.86
N PHE A 550 -4.22 15.29 -2.90
CA PHE A 550 -2.90 15.87 -3.13
C PHE A 550 -1.91 14.82 -3.65
N MET A 551 -1.81 13.66 -3.01
CA MET A 551 -0.91 12.59 -3.44
C MET A 551 -1.29 12.02 -4.81
N ALA A 552 -2.57 11.80 -5.08
CA ALA A 552 -3.03 11.38 -6.40
C ALA A 552 -2.69 12.43 -7.48
N SER A 553 -2.86 13.72 -7.16
CA SER A 553 -2.47 14.83 -8.05
C SER A 553 -0.96 14.90 -8.27
N LEU A 554 -0.16 14.59 -7.24
CA LEU A 554 1.29 14.54 -7.34
C LEU A 554 1.76 13.39 -8.25
N ALA A 555 1.14 12.21 -8.14
CA ALA A 555 1.42 11.10 -9.05
C ALA A 555 0.99 11.45 -10.47
N TRP A 556 -0.18 12.08 -10.65
CA TRP A 556 -0.66 12.57 -11.95
C TRP A 556 0.32 13.56 -12.57
N ALA A 557 0.81 14.53 -11.80
CA ALA A 557 1.79 15.53 -12.24
C ALA A 557 3.13 14.91 -12.70
N LEU A 558 3.54 13.80 -12.08
CA LEU A 558 4.83 13.16 -12.35
C LEU A 558 4.77 12.07 -13.42
N THR A 559 3.62 11.42 -13.61
CA THR A 559 3.53 10.18 -14.40
C THR A 559 2.60 10.26 -15.60
N THR A 560 1.79 11.32 -15.70
CA THR A 560 0.96 11.57 -16.88
C THR A 560 1.50 12.71 -17.73
N GLN A 561 1.30 12.66 -19.04
CA GLN A 561 1.70 13.77 -19.91
C GLN A 561 0.90 15.04 -19.60
N GLU A 562 -0.40 14.91 -19.34
CA GLU A 562 -1.29 16.03 -19.02
C GLU A 562 -0.85 16.73 -17.72
N GLY A 563 -0.60 15.96 -16.67
CA GLY A 563 -0.14 16.50 -15.39
C GLY A 563 1.25 17.11 -15.44
N TYR A 564 2.16 16.49 -16.20
CA TYR A 564 3.49 17.02 -16.42
C TYR A 564 3.45 18.36 -17.18
N ASP A 565 2.62 18.45 -18.23
CA ASP A 565 2.45 19.68 -19.01
C ASP A 565 1.80 20.79 -18.16
N ALA A 566 0.81 20.45 -17.33
CA ALA A 566 0.14 21.38 -16.42
C ALA A 566 1.10 21.94 -15.36
N ASN A 567 1.96 21.09 -14.79
CA ASN A 567 2.89 21.48 -13.72
C ASN A 567 4.28 21.88 -14.23
N LYS A 568 4.41 22.18 -15.52
CA LYS A 568 5.69 22.59 -16.09
C LYS A 568 6.14 23.91 -15.44
N PRO A 569 7.40 24.01 -14.98
CA PRO A 569 7.93 25.25 -14.42
C PRO A 569 7.98 26.35 -15.48
N LYS A 570 7.83 27.60 -15.04
CA LYS A 570 7.75 28.77 -15.92
C LYS A 570 9.05 29.08 -16.65
N TYR A 571 10.20 28.83 -16.03
CA TYR A 571 11.51 29.22 -16.55
C TYR A 571 12.22 28.04 -17.21
N GLU A 572 12.75 28.22 -18.43
CA GLU A 572 13.40 27.13 -19.19
C GLU A 572 14.67 26.56 -18.54
N VAL A 573 15.25 27.26 -17.56
CA VAL A 573 16.39 26.77 -16.78
C VAL A 573 16.01 25.62 -15.84
N ASP A 574 14.71 25.47 -15.53
CA ASP A 574 14.16 24.51 -14.59
C ASP A 574 13.91 23.14 -15.27
N ARG A 575 14.82 22.18 -15.05
CA ARG A 575 14.73 20.83 -15.64
C ARG A 575 13.99 19.86 -14.73
N VAL A 576 12.75 19.52 -15.07
CA VAL A 576 11.96 18.51 -14.34
C VAL A 576 12.47 17.09 -14.69
N PRO A 577 12.85 16.26 -13.71
CA PRO A 577 13.24 14.88 -13.98
C PRO A 577 12.02 14.06 -14.39
N LYS A 578 12.17 13.27 -15.46
CA LYS A 578 11.12 12.38 -15.95
C LYS A 578 11.22 11.04 -15.25
N ILE A 579 10.28 10.77 -14.36
CA ILE A 579 10.31 9.59 -13.49
C ILE A 579 9.34 8.53 -14.03
N PRO A 580 9.82 7.34 -14.42
CA PRO A 580 8.93 6.23 -14.72
C PRO A 580 8.09 5.85 -13.51
N ALA A 581 6.79 5.62 -13.69
CA ALA A 581 5.86 5.32 -12.60
C ALA A 581 6.35 4.20 -11.68
N GLY A 582 6.87 3.09 -12.23
CA GLY A 582 7.39 1.96 -11.44
C GLY A 582 8.62 2.27 -10.58
N LYS A 583 9.29 3.41 -10.80
CA LYS A 583 10.43 3.88 -9.99
C LYS A 583 10.02 4.92 -8.94
N LEU A 584 8.80 5.46 -9.03
CA LEU A 584 8.28 6.47 -8.12
C LEU A 584 7.63 5.82 -6.90
N ILE A 585 8.25 5.93 -5.74
CA ILE A 585 7.72 5.40 -4.48
C ILE A 585 7.35 6.57 -3.59
N PHE A 586 6.14 6.59 -3.04
CA PHE A 586 5.72 7.65 -2.13
C PHE A 586 6.09 7.33 -0.70
N THR A 587 6.99 8.12 -0.13
CA THR A 587 7.26 8.07 1.31
C THR A 587 6.21 8.87 2.05
N ILE A 588 5.51 8.19 2.97
CA ILE A 588 4.46 8.74 3.80
C ILE A 588 4.85 8.64 5.29
N PRO A 589 4.35 9.57 6.13
CA PRO A 589 4.51 9.47 7.57
C PRO A 589 3.70 8.30 8.14
N ALA A 590 4.28 7.57 9.09
CA ALA A 590 3.63 6.42 9.72
C ALA A 590 2.41 6.78 10.59
N ILE A 591 2.51 7.91 11.29
CA ILE A 591 1.51 8.42 12.24
C ILE A 591 1.47 9.95 12.19
N GLU A 592 0.47 10.55 12.83
CA GLU A 592 0.44 12.00 13.03
C GLU A 592 1.65 12.49 13.83
N GLY A 593 2.12 13.70 13.53
CA GLY A 593 3.21 14.33 14.28
C GLY A 593 4.61 13.85 13.92
N VAL A 594 4.79 12.96 12.96
CA VAL A 594 6.14 12.60 12.48
C VAL A 594 6.78 13.73 11.64
N THR A 595 5.97 14.66 11.13
CA THR A 595 6.43 15.73 10.24
C THR A 595 6.44 17.10 10.93
N ALA A 596 7.39 17.96 10.56
CA ALA A 596 7.62 19.24 11.23
C ALA A 596 6.46 20.24 11.04
N ARG A 597 6.39 21.23 11.95
CA ARG A 597 5.52 22.44 11.88
C ARG A 597 4.02 22.24 12.13
N GLY A 598 3.65 21.26 12.95
CA GLY A 598 2.26 21.11 13.41
C GLY A 598 1.29 20.56 12.36
N LEU A 599 1.82 19.93 11.31
CA LEU A 599 1.03 19.33 10.24
C LEU A 599 0.71 17.87 10.60
N THR A 600 -0.58 17.54 10.65
CA THR A 600 -1.11 16.19 10.93
C THR A 600 -1.23 15.40 9.62
N TYR A 601 -0.09 15.11 9.00
CA TYR A 601 -0.06 14.18 7.87
C TYR A 601 -0.05 12.76 8.44
N ALA A 602 -1.17 12.07 8.36
CA ALA A 602 -1.30 10.64 8.60
C ALA A 602 -2.39 10.11 7.67
N LEU A 603 -2.18 8.91 7.15
CA LEU A 603 -3.16 8.26 6.27
C LEU A 603 -3.71 7.04 7.01
N SER A 604 -5.04 6.97 7.12
CA SER A 604 -5.69 5.72 7.47
C SER A 604 -5.62 4.73 6.30
N ALA A 605 -5.96 3.46 6.55
CA ALA A 605 -6.11 2.47 5.48
C ALA A 605 -7.10 2.91 4.40
N ASN A 606 -8.18 3.62 4.79
CA ASN A 606 -9.15 4.17 3.85
C ASN A 606 -8.56 5.29 3.00
N ASP A 607 -7.70 6.13 3.58
CA ASP A 607 -7.03 7.21 2.86
C ASP A 607 -6.02 6.68 1.84
N ILE A 608 -5.26 5.63 2.20
CA ILE A 608 -4.35 4.93 1.26
C ILE A 608 -5.14 4.33 0.11
N LYS A 609 -6.25 3.64 0.40
CA LYS A 609 -7.13 3.08 -0.63
C LYS A 609 -7.70 4.16 -1.54
N ALA A 610 -8.26 5.24 -0.98
CA ALA A 610 -8.80 6.36 -1.74
C ALA A 610 -7.73 7.04 -2.61
N THR A 611 -6.50 7.15 -2.11
CA THR A 611 -5.36 7.68 -2.88
C THR A 611 -5.11 6.85 -4.14
N VAL A 612 -5.06 5.52 -4.00
CA VAL A 612 -4.82 4.60 -5.11
C VAL A 612 -5.99 4.60 -6.11
N GLU A 613 -7.23 4.60 -5.62
CA GLU A 613 -8.43 4.67 -6.48
C GLU A 613 -8.48 5.98 -7.28
N LEU A 614 -8.10 7.11 -6.68
CA LEU A 614 -7.98 8.39 -7.37
C LEU A 614 -6.87 8.37 -8.42
N MET A 615 -5.72 7.75 -8.14
CA MET A 615 -4.66 7.59 -9.15
C MET A 615 -5.16 6.80 -10.36
N GLU A 616 -5.80 5.65 -10.13
CA GLU A 616 -6.36 4.81 -11.19
C GLU A 616 -7.39 5.57 -12.03
N LYS A 617 -8.33 6.27 -11.38
CA LYS A 617 -9.36 7.09 -12.05
C LYS A 617 -8.74 8.15 -12.98
N HIS A 618 -7.63 8.74 -12.56
CA HIS A 618 -6.95 9.82 -13.29
C HIS A 618 -5.73 9.34 -14.08
N GLN A 619 -5.64 8.02 -14.36
CA GLN A 619 -4.58 7.38 -15.15
C GLN A 619 -3.15 7.65 -14.63
N ALA A 620 -3.04 8.07 -13.38
CA ALA A 620 -1.78 8.22 -12.68
C ALA A 620 -1.33 6.85 -12.15
N SER A 621 -0.02 6.68 -12.00
CA SER A 621 0.56 5.43 -11.50
C SER A 621 1.79 5.71 -10.67
N PHE A 622 2.20 4.72 -9.88
CA PHE A 622 3.40 4.76 -9.05
C PHE A 622 3.87 3.32 -8.77
N GLY A 623 5.00 3.15 -8.09
CA GLY A 623 5.61 1.85 -7.81
C GLY A 623 5.29 1.27 -6.43
N GLY A 624 4.72 2.07 -5.51
CA GLY A 624 4.38 1.62 -4.15
C GLY A 624 4.64 2.70 -3.09
N PHE A 625 4.66 2.28 -1.82
CA PHE A 625 4.86 3.19 -0.67
C PHE A 625 6.14 2.87 0.10
N ALA A 626 6.69 3.91 0.69
CA ALA A 626 7.70 3.83 1.74
C ALA A 626 7.16 4.46 3.03
N LEU A 627 7.55 3.94 4.19
CA LEU A 627 7.08 4.42 5.48
C LEU A 627 8.20 5.08 6.28
N TRP A 628 7.98 6.34 6.67
CA TRP A 628 8.82 7.03 7.65
C TRP A 628 8.07 7.17 8.98
N SER A 629 8.38 6.38 10.00
CA SER A 629 9.31 5.24 10.02
C SER A 629 8.69 4.05 10.76
N ILE A 630 9.31 2.88 10.58
CA ILE A 630 8.76 1.59 11.04
C ILE A 630 8.48 1.58 12.56
N ASP A 631 9.34 2.22 13.35
CA ASP A 631 9.20 2.35 14.80
C ASP A 631 8.01 3.20 15.24
N PHE A 632 7.62 4.19 14.45
CA PHE A 632 6.41 4.97 14.70
C PHE A 632 5.16 4.14 14.38
N ASP A 633 5.16 3.37 13.30
CA ASP A 633 4.03 2.51 12.94
C ASP A 633 3.79 1.40 13.98
N ALA A 634 4.86 0.94 14.63
CA ALA A 634 4.79 -0.06 15.70
C ALA A 634 4.09 0.44 16.98
N MET A 635 3.83 1.75 17.09
CA MET A 635 3.23 2.33 18.29
C MET A 635 1.74 2.01 18.41
N LYS A 636 1.24 1.99 19.64
CA LYS A 636 -0.19 2.07 19.92
C LYS A 636 -0.48 3.48 20.42
N ILE A 637 -1.46 4.15 19.80
CA ILE A 637 -1.89 5.50 20.17
C ILE A 637 -3.39 5.48 20.39
N SER A 638 -3.81 5.83 21.60
CA SER A 638 -5.20 5.91 22.01
C SER A 638 -5.79 7.28 21.63
N PRO A 639 -7.12 7.37 21.41
CA PRO A 639 -7.79 8.63 21.15
C PRO A 639 -7.40 9.73 22.14
N GLY A 640 -6.86 10.83 21.62
CA GLY A 640 -6.46 11.96 22.45
C GLY A 640 -5.13 11.79 23.20
N GLU A 641 -4.25 10.87 22.83
CA GLU A 641 -2.84 10.91 23.29
C GLU A 641 -1.96 11.87 22.48
N LEU A 642 -2.36 12.14 21.22
CA LEU A 642 -1.72 13.12 20.34
C LEU A 642 -2.73 14.20 19.94
N SER A 643 -3.43 14.05 18.82
CA SER A 643 -4.55 14.92 18.42
C SER A 643 -5.90 14.39 18.95
N ALA A 644 -6.89 15.28 19.07
CA ALA A 644 -8.24 14.90 19.46
C ALA A 644 -8.86 13.95 18.41
N GLY A 645 -9.34 12.78 18.84
CA GLY A 645 -9.97 11.79 17.96
C GLY A 645 -9.01 10.93 17.13
N TYR A 646 -7.70 11.23 17.13
CA TYR A 646 -6.70 10.41 16.44
C TYR A 646 -6.32 9.19 17.27
N SER A 647 -6.27 8.02 16.63
CA SER A 647 -5.77 6.78 17.21
C SER A 647 -4.98 6.00 16.17
N HIS A 648 -4.00 5.21 16.64
CA HIS A 648 -3.18 4.36 15.81
C HIS A 648 -3.10 2.96 16.40
N GLN A 649 -3.30 1.94 15.56
CA GLN A 649 -3.01 0.56 15.94
C GLN A 649 -1.63 0.19 15.42
N PRO A 650 -0.83 -0.57 16.20
CA PRO A 650 0.47 -1.04 15.75
C PRO A 650 0.37 -1.69 14.37
N TRP A 651 1.25 -1.27 13.46
CA TRP A 651 1.44 -1.85 12.12
C TRP A 651 0.29 -1.65 11.13
N SER A 652 -0.74 -0.88 11.52
CA SER A 652 -1.91 -0.68 10.66
C SER A 652 -1.60 0.06 9.35
N THR A 653 -0.56 0.92 9.32
CA THR A 653 -0.14 1.57 8.08
C THR A 653 0.62 0.59 7.19
N THR A 654 1.51 -0.22 7.76
CA THR A 654 2.20 -1.33 7.06
C THR A 654 1.20 -2.29 6.41
N ASP A 655 0.17 -2.70 7.15
CA ASP A 655 -0.91 -3.55 6.65
C ASP A 655 -1.62 -2.95 5.44
N ALA A 656 -1.97 -1.67 5.55
CA ALA A 656 -2.65 -0.95 4.49
C ALA A 656 -1.79 -0.92 3.21
N ILE A 657 -0.52 -0.51 3.30
CA ILE A 657 0.36 -0.41 2.13
C ILE A 657 0.73 -1.78 1.54
N ALA A 658 0.80 -2.84 2.35
CA ALA A 658 1.10 -4.19 1.86
C ALA A 658 -0.08 -4.81 1.09
N SER A 659 -1.31 -4.34 1.34
CA SER A 659 -2.54 -4.87 0.73
C SER A 659 -2.93 -4.20 -0.60
N ILE A 660 -2.23 -3.14 -1.02
CA ILE A 660 -2.64 -2.36 -2.19
C ILE A 660 -2.48 -3.14 -3.49
N LYS A 661 -3.29 -2.75 -4.48
CA LYS A 661 -3.08 -3.10 -5.89
C LYS A 661 -2.60 -1.86 -6.62
N LEU A 662 -1.48 -1.95 -7.34
CA LEU A 662 -0.98 -0.81 -8.11
C LEU A 662 -1.93 -0.46 -9.27
N PRO A 663 -2.18 0.83 -9.54
CA PRO A 663 -2.84 1.27 -10.77
C PRO A 663 -2.06 0.81 -12.01
N PRO A 664 -2.74 0.55 -13.15
CA PRO A 664 -2.05 0.23 -14.39
C PRO A 664 -1.25 1.43 -14.92
N VAL A 665 -0.09 1.16 -15.52
CA VAL A 665 0.73 2.20 -16.17
C VAL A 665 0.14 2.48 -17.56
N ILE A 666 -0.71 3.50 -17.68
CA ILE A 666 -1.41 3.86 -18.93
C ILE A 666 -0.66 4.94 -19.73
N SER A 667 -0.04 5.91 -19.04
CA SER A 667 0.63 7.07 -19.66
C SER A 667 2.15 7.05 -19.44
N LYS A 668 2.91 7.60 -20.40
CA LYS A 668 4.35 7.91 -20.26
C LYS A 668 4.59 9.35 -20.67
N VAL A 669 5.43 10.07 -19.90
CA VAL A 669 5.88 11.41 -20.26
C VAL A 669 6.90 11.32 -21.40
N VAL A 670 6.63 11.96 -22.54
CA VAL A 670 7.46 11.92 -23.77
C VAL A 670 7.88 13.33 -24.18
N ASP A 671 9.09 13.50 -24.74
CA ASP A 671 9.46 14.77 -25.38
C ASP A 671 8.76 14.93 -26.73
N LYS A 672 7.98 16.01 -26.89
CA LYS A 672 7.44 16.44 -28.19
C LYS A 672 8.50 17.00 -29.16
N SER A 673 9.79 17.01 -28.80
CA SER A 673 10.85 17.65 -29.61
C SER A 673 11.42 16.80 -30.76
N SER A 674 10.95 15.56 -30.96
CA SER A 674 11.50 14.67 -32.01
C SER A 674 10.49 14.11 -33.02
N ILE A 675 9.25 14.61 -33.09
CA ILE A 675 8.29 14.21 -34.14
C ILE A 675 8.15 15.34 -35.17
N ASN A 676 8.99 15.25 -36.20
CA ASN A 676 8.85 15.75 -37.58
C ASN A 676 8.04 17.02 -37.84
N LYS A 677 8.79 18.10 -38.14
CA LYS A 677 8.46 19.03 -39.23
C LYS A 677 8.28 18.24 -40.54
N ASN A 678 7.05 18.05 -40.97
CA ASN A 678 6.56 18.14 -42.36
C ASN A 678 5.31 17.27 -42.57
N SER A 679 4.13 17.89 -42.49
CA SER A 679 3.09 17.65 -43.47
C SER A 679 2.09 18.82 -43.49
N SER A 680 2.21 19.58 -44.58
CA SER A 680 1.17 20.28 -45.34
C SER A 680 -0.16 20.64 -44.67
N LYS A 681 -0.45 21.94 -44.71
CA LYS A 681 -1.80 22.52 -44.84
C LYS A 681 -2.75 21.65 -45.67
N LYS A 682 -3.92 21.35 -45.10
CA LYS A 682 -5.20 21.31 -45.82
C LYS A 682 -6.29 21.81 -44.90
N ASN A 683 -6.88 22.95 -45.28
CA ASN A 683 -8.20 23.34 -44.81
C ASN A 683 -9.21 22.28 -45.29
N ASN A 684 -10.07 21.83 -44.39
CA ASN A 684 -11.51 22.00 -44.58
C ASN A 684 -12.23 21.82 -43.25
N SER A 685 -13.17 22.74 -43.07
CA SER A 685 -14.29 22.74 -42.15
C SER A 685 -14.98 21.39 -42.01
N ASP A 686 -15.26 20.99 -40.77
CA ASP A 686 -16.57 20.48 -40.40
C ASP A 686 -16.89 20.96 -38.98
N VAL A 687 -17.89 21.82 -38.91
CA VAL A 687 -18.57 22.24 -37.68
C VAL A 687 -19.62 21.17 -37.40
N SER A 688 -19.50 20.43 -36.30
CA SER A 688 -20.64 19.69 -35.75
C SER A 688 -20.60 19.63 -34.21
N LEU A 689 -21.50 20.43 -33.61
CA LEU A 689 -22.32 20.20 -32.41
C LEU A 689 -21.73 19.35 -31.27
N ILE A 690 -21.43 20.04 -30.16
CA ILE A 690 -21.14 19.45 -28.85
C ILE A 690 -22.48 19.03 -28.20
N THR A 691 -22.71 17.73 -28.05
CA THR A 691 -23.76 17.18 -27.19
C THR A 691 -23.26 17.00 -25.77
N SER A 692 -23.98 17.56 -24.78
CA SER A 692 -23.76 17.40 -23.34
C SER A 692 -23.89 15.93 -22.91
N THR A 693 -22.82 15.36 -22.36
CA THR A 693 -22.80 13.98 -21.81
C THR A 693 -23.52 13.92 -20.46
N ILE A 694 -24.47 12.97 -20.33
CA ILE A 694 -25.16 12.64 -19.07
C ILE A 694 -24.18 11.85 -18.18
N ILE A 695 -24.02 12.26 -16.92
CA ILE A 695 -23.05 11.68 -15.96
C ILE A 695 -23.77 10.70 -15.03
N ASN A 696 -23.23 9.52 -14.69
CA ASN A 696 -23.91 8.64 -13.72
C ASN A 696 -23.64 9.11 -12.27
N TYR A 697 -24.67 9.36 -11.45
CA TYR A 697 -24.46 9.72 -10.03
C TYR A 697 -24.03 8.49 -9.21
N PRO A 698 -23.00 8.57 -8.35
CA PRO A 698 -22.31 9.77 -7.85
C PRO A 698 -20.99 10.15 -8.56
N ASP A 699 -20.76 9.70 -9.80
CA ASP A 699 -19.52 10.01 -10.52
C ASP A 699 -19.45 11.52 -10.82
N GLY A 700 -18.38 12.20 -10.40
CA GLY A 700 -18.26 13.66 -10.56
C GLY A 700 -18.80 14.50 -9.40
N ILE A 701 -19.10 13.90 -8.23
CA ILE A 701 -19.28 14.69 -7.00
C ILE A 701 -18.03 15.57 -6.76
N GLY A 702 -18.26 16.87 -6.62
CA GLY A 702 -17.26 17.93 -6.60
C GLY A 702 -17.23 18.78 -7.89
N THR A 703 -17.80 18.28 -8.98
CA THR A 703 -17.76 18.91 -10.32
C THR A 703 -19.14 19.21 -10.92
N TYR A 704 -20.22 18.98 -10.18
CA TYR A 704 -21.57 19.30 -10.64
C TYR A 704 -21.84 20.80 -10.50
N GLU A 705 -22.18 21.44 -11.61
CA GLU A 705 -22.53 22.85 -11.67
C GLU A 705 -24.00 23.02 -12.07
N ALA A 706 -24.47 24.26 -12.18
CA ALA A 706 -25.81 24.54 -12.68
C ALA A 706 -26.06 23.78 -13.98
N GLY A 707 -27.12 23.00 -14.02
CA GLY A 707 -27.54 22.31 -15.22
C GLY A 707 -26.78 21.02 -15.55
N THR A 708 -25.83 20.57 -14.71
CA THR A 708 -25.26 19.24 -14.87
C THR A 708 -26.35 18.18 -14.75
N ILE A 709 -26.51 17.34 -15.77
CA ILE A 709 -27.49 16.27 -15.80
C ILE A 709 -26.82 14.96 -15.39
N VAL A 710 -27.31 14.38 -14.29
CA VAL A 710 -26.87 13.09 -13.79
C VAL A 710 -27.96 12.02 -13.94
N SER A 711 -27.56 10.80 -14.23
CA SER A 711 -28.43 9.62 -14.22
C SER A 711 -28.32 8.92 -12.86
N TYR A 712 -29.46 8.71 -12.20
CA TYR A 712 -29.55 7.97 -10.94
C TYR A 712 -30.84 7.14 -10.90
N GLN A 713 -30.73 5.83 -10.64
CA GLN A 713 -31.87 4.91 -10.56
C GLN A 713 -32.86 5.01 -11.75
N ALA A 714 -32.33 4.94 -12.98
CA ALA A 714 -33.11 4.98 -14.23
C ALA A 714 -33.91 6.28 -14.45
N SER A 715 -33.53 7.39 -13.79
CA SER A 715 -34.07 8.72 -14.02
C SER A 715 -32.94 9.74 -14.14
N GLU A 716 -33.13 10.76 -14.98
CA GLU A 716 -32.18 11.85 -15.16
C GLU A 716 -32.55 13.02 -14.24
N TYR A 717 -31.55 13.62 -13.61
CA TYR A 717 -31.70 14.71 -12.66
C TYR A 717 -30.71 15.82 -12.97
N LYS A 718 -31.19 17.04 -13.10
CA LYS A 718 -30.41 18.23 -13.41
C LYS A 718 -30.10 18.99 -12.13
N CYS A 719 -28.83 19.31 -11.88
CA CYS A 719 -28.46 20.19 -10.77
C CYS A 719 -29.10 21.57 -11.01
N ILE A 720 -29.86 22.05 -10.02
CA ILE A 720 -30.86 23.11 -10.25
C ILE A 720 -30.20 24.43 -10.63
N SER A 721 -29.10 24.80 -9.97
CA SER A 721 -28.41 26.07 -10.24
C SER A 721 -26.99 26.11 -9.66
N THR A 722 -26.24 27.14 -10.01
CA THR A 722 -24.84 27.35 -9.59
C THR A 722 -24.76 27.68 -8.10
N LEU A 723 -25.83 28.24 -7.52
CA LEU A 723 -25.93 28.57 -6.10
C LEU A 723 -26.09 27.32 -5.21
N VAL A 724 -26.75 26.27 -5.73
CA VAL A 724 -26.89 24.99 -5.06
C VAL A 724 -25.94 23.93 -5.59
N ALA A 725 -25.02 24.29 -6.49
CA ALA A 725 -24.00 23.39 -7.02
C ALA A 725 -23.17 22.76 -5.90
N ARG A 726 -22.87 23.51 -4.83
CA ARG A 726 -22.21 22.95 -3.64
C ARG A 726 -23.03 21.84 -2.97
N LEU A 727 -24.35 21.93 -3.02
CA LEU A 727 -25.28 20.92 -2.51
C LEU A 727 -25.41 19.74 -3.46
N CYS A 728 -25.42 19.95 -4.78
CA CYS A 728 -25.34 18.86 -5.77
C CYS A 728 -24.11 17.98 -5.53
N ASN A 729 -23.02 18.61 -5.10
CA ASN A 729 -21.75 17.95 -4.75
C ASN A 729 -21.67 17.47 -3.29
N ASP A 730 -22.77 17.48 -2.53
CA ASP A 730 -22.85 16.97 -1.18
C ASP A 730 -23.75 15.72 -1.14
N LYS A 731 -23.21 14.61 -0.63
CA LYS A 731 -23.90 13.31 -0.55
C LYS A 731 -25.19 13.38 0.29
N MET A 732 -25.32 14.34 1.20
CA MET A 732 -26.55 14.55 1.98
C MET A 732 -27.75 15.00 1.11
N TYR A 733 -27.49 15.53 -0.09
CA TYR A 733 -28.49 16.03 -1.04
C TYR A 733 -28.53 15.18 -2.33
N MET A 734 -28.26 13.87 -2.24
CA MET A 734 -28.29 12.97 -3.40
C MET A 734 -29.63 13.01 -4.17
N PRO A 735 -29.65 12.80 -5.51
CA PRO A 735 -30.88 12.75 -6.29
C PRO A 735 -31.86 11.71 -5.71
N ASN A 736 -33.14 12.06 -5.57
CA ASN A 736 -34.19 11.23 -4.95
C ASN A 736 -34.02 10.91 -3.44
N GLY A 737 -33.06 11.54 -2.74
CA GLY A 737 -32.91 11.48 -1.28
C GLY A 737 -33.76 12.51 -0.51
N LEU A 738 -33.80 12.42 0.83
CA LEU A 738 -34.67 13.25 1.70
C LEU A 738 -34.52 14.77 1.47
N TYR A 739 -33.31 15.24 1.19
CA TYR A 739 -32.99 16.64 0.88
C TYR A 739 -32.63 16.88 -0.61
N GLY A 740 -32.72 15.84 -1.46
CA GLY A 740 -32.25 15.87 -2.85
C GLY A 740 -32.96 16.89 -3.73
N ARG A 741 -34.24 17.18 -3.47
CA ARG A 741 -35.04 18.21 -4.17
C ARG A 741 -34.47 19.65 -4.05
N LEU A 742 -33.57 19.88 -3.09
CA LEU A 742 -32.92 21.18 -2.87
C LEU A 742 -31.72 21.39 -3.80
N ALA A 743 -31.21 20.31 -4.41
CA ALA A 743 -30.06 20.33 -5.30
C ALA A 743 -30.40 19.85 -6.71
N TRP A 744 -31.40 18.96 -6.87
CA TRP A 744 -31.68 18.24 -8.11
C TRP A 744 -33.13 18.37 -8.59
N GLU A 745 -33.31 18.64 -9.88
CA GLU A 745 -34.59 18.65 -10.60
C GLU A 745 -34.69 17.44 -11.52
N LYS A 746 -35.77 16.67 -11.46
CA LYS A 746 -35.94 15.48 -12.31
C LYS A 746 -36.29 15.89 -13.74
N VAL A 747 -35.50 15.45 -14.73
CA VAL A 747 -35.70 15.75 -16.15
C VAL A 747 -36.84 14.89 -16.71
N GLN A 748 -37.92 15.52 -17.18
CA GLN A 748 -39.02 14.84 -17.87
C GLN A 748 -38.72 14.82 -19.39
N LYS A 749 -38.79 13.65 -20.02
CA LYS A 749 -38.67 13.48 -21.47
C LYS A 749 -40.06 13.41 -22.08
N ASP A 750 -40.50 14.46 -22.77
CA ASP A 750 -41.57 14.35 -23.76
C ASP A 750 -41.29 15.23 -24.99
N SER A 751 -41.06 14.54 -26.11
CA SER A 751 -41.31 14.86 -27.53
C SER A 751 -41.33 16.31 -28.04
N VAL A 752 -40.23 16.67 -28.72
CA VAL A 752 -40.06 17.30 -30.07
C VAL A 752 -41.29 17.96 -30.74
N VAL A 753 -41.17 19.23 -31.16
CA VAL A 753 -41.19 19.73 -32.58
C VAL A 753 -40.63 21.18 -32.67
N ASP A 754 -39.78 21.38 -33.68
CA ASP A 754 -39.19 22.58 -34.33
C ASP A 754 -40.16 23.78 -34.57
N ASP A 755 -39.78 25.01 -34.91
CA ASP A 755 -38.59 25.56 -35.57
C ASP A 755 -38.38 27.05 -35.19
N SER A 756 -37.14 27.47 -35.41
CA SER A 756 -36.41 28.73 -35.31
C SER A 756 -37.05 30.12 -35.53
N THR A 757 -36.27 31.09 -35.03
CA THR A 757 -36.24 32.57 -35.19
C THR A 757 -37.02 33.34 -34.10
N LEU A 758 -36.49 34.30 -33.35
CA LEU A 758 -35.31 35.16 -33.43
C LEU A 758 -34.84 35.56 -32.00
N THR A 759 -33.57 35.94 -31.91
CA THR A 759 -32.91 36.74 -30.85
C THR A 759 -33.81 37.71 -30.09
N ASN A 760 -33.56 37.91 -28.78
CA ASN A 760 -33.30 39.22 -28.17
C ASN A 760 -32.81 39.10 -26.72
N GLU A 761 -31.90 39.98 -26.32
CA GLU A 761 -31.53 40.28 -24.93
C GLU A 761 -32.79 40.42 -24.05
N PRO A 762 -32.75 40.07 -22.75
CA PRO A 762 -33.93 40.20 -21.90
C PRO A 762 -34.36 41.67 -21.87
N GLU A 763 -35.52 41.93 -22.47
CA GLU A 763 -36.13 43.24 -22.61
C GLU A 763 -36.38 43.82 -21.21
N ILE A 764 -35.81 45.00 -20.94
CA ILE A 764 -36.06 45.76 -19.71
C ILE A 764 -37.48 46.30 -19.83
N ILE A 765 -38.42 45.70 -19.09
CA ILE A 765 -39.82 46.11 -19.14
C ILE A 765 -40.04 47.16 -18.05
N MET A 766 -40.13 48.44 -18.46
CA MET A 766 -40.47 49.54 -17.56
C MET A 766 -41.99 49.76 -17.55
N VAL A 767 -42.61 49.81 -16.36
CA VAL A 767 -44.03 50.15 -16.18
C VAL A 767 -44.09 51.48 -15.44
N ASN A 768 -44.58 52.53 -16.10
CA ASN A 768 -44.67 53.89 -15.54
C ASN A 768 -43.35 54.44 -14.98
N GLY A 769 -42.22 54.18 -15.66
CA GLY A 769 -40.90 54.70 -15.29
C GLY A 769 -40.14 53.89 -14.24
N ALA A 770 -40.66 52.73 -13.81
CA ALA A 770 -40.02 51.82 -12.85
C ALA A 770 -39.88 50.40 -13.44
N TYR A 771 -38.85 49.65 -13.04
CA TYR A 771 -38.59 48.30 -13.56
C TYR A 771 -39.70 47.32 -13.15
N LYS A 772 -40.22 46.51 -14.07
CA LYS A 772 -41.16 45.43 -13.74
C LYS A 772 -40.39 44.25 -13.16
N TYR A 773 -40.47 43.99 -11.86
CA TYR A 773 -39.75 42.87 -11.25
C TYR A 773 -40.22 41.53 -11.85
N PRO A 774 -39.32 40.60 -12.24
CA PRO A 774 -37.87 40.58 -11.99
C PRO A 774 -36.99 41.14 -13.14
N SER A 775 -37.54 41.90 -14.09
CA SER A 775 -36.73 42.49 -15.17
C SER A 775 -35.78 43.56 -14.61
N GLY A 776 -34.47 43.35 -14.75
CA GLY A 776 -33.41 44.23 -14.21
C GLY A 776 -32.64 43.72 -12.99
N ILE A 777 -32.88 42.48 -12.53
CA ILE A 777 -32.11 41.88 -11.42
C ILE A 777 -30.60 41.85 -11.74
N GLY A 778 -29.80 42.35 -10.80
CA GLY A 778 -28.36 42.59 -10.94
C GLY A 778 -28.00 44.05 -11.24
N SER A 779 -28.98 44.91 -11.49
CA SER A 779 -28.79 46.33 -11.85
C SER A 779 -29.58 47.33 -11.01
N TYR A 780 -30.38 46.87 -10.04
CA TYR A 780 -31.11 47.75 -9.12
C TYR A 780 -30.15 48.48 -8.18
N ARG A 781 -30.44 49.75 -7.91
CA ARG A 781 -29.65 50.60 -7.02
C ARG A 781 -30.40 50.82 -5.71
N ASP A 782 -29.69 51.34 -4.71
CA ASP A 782 -30.33 51.87 -3.51
C ASP A 782 -31.44 52.88 -3.88
N ALA A 783 -32.59 52.80 -3.21
CA ALA A 783 -33.82 53.56 -3.49
C ALA A 783 -34.44 53.33 -4.88
N GLU A 784 -34.03 52.30 -5.62
CA GLU A 784 -34.64 51.97 -6.91
C GLU A 784 -36.05 51.40 -6.73
N VAL A 785 -37.00 51.89 -7.51
CA VAL A 785 -38.41 51.45 -7.44
C VAL A 785 -38.69 50.41 -8.50
N VAL A 786 -39.29 49.29 -8.09
CA VAL A 786 -39.71 48.19 -8.95
C VAL A 786 -41.21 47.91 -8.79
N VAL A 787 -41.83 47.42 -9.86
CA VAL A 787 -43.27 47.14 -9.95
C VAL A 787 -43.48 45.64 -10.07
N ASN A 788 -44.33 45.06 -9.22
CA ASN A 788 -44.76 43.67 -9.33
C ASN A 788 -46.28 43.58 -9.15
N GLY A 789 -46.99 43.22 -10.22
CA GLY A 789 -48.45 43.30 -10.27
C GLY A 789 -48.93 44.75 -10.08
N ASP A 790 -49.87 44.95 -9.16
CA ASP A 790 -50.41 46.28 -8.82
C ASP A 790 -49.61 47.00 -7.72
N LYS A 791 -48.49 46.40 -7.27
CA LYS A 791 -47.69 46.89 -6.14
C LYS A 791 -46.36 47.50 -6.57
N LYS A 792 -45.93 48.52 -5.84
CA LYS A 792 -44.64 49.20 -6.03
C LYS A 792 -43.76 49.02 -4.80
N TYR A 793 -42.49 48.73 -5.03
CA TYR A 793 -41.52 48.45 -3.98
C TYR A 793 -40.24 49.24 -4.20
N GLU A 794 -39.70 49.83 -3.15
CA GLU A 794 -38.44 50.60 -3.18
C GLU A 794 -37.33 49.81 -2.49
N CYS A 795 -36.17 49.72 -3.14
CA CYS A 795 -34.99 49.09 -2.55
C CYS A 795 -34.48 49.91 -1.35
N ILE A 796 -34.36 49.29 -0.18
CA ILE A 796 -33.93 49.98 1.04
C ILE A 796 -32.46 50.43 0.88
N PRO A 797 -32.15 51.73 1.07
CA PRO A 797 -30.78 52.22 0.92
C PRO A 797 -29.76 51.47 1.81
N GLY A 798 -28.66 51.02 1.21
CA GLY A 798 -27.62 50.22 1.85
C GLY A 798 -27.81 48.70 1.70
N ASN A 799 -28.94 48.26 1.13
CA ASN A 799 -29.28 46.84 0.95
C ASN A 799 -29.36 46.42 -0.53
N GLN A 800 -28.70 47.17 -1.42
CA GLN A 800 -28.65 46.91 -2.87
C GLN A 800 -28.33 45.46 -3.24
N ASP A 801 -27.38 44.82 -2.54
CA ASP A 801 -26.99 43.43 -2.81
C ASP A 801 -28.14 42.46 -2.53
N LEU A 802 -28.99 42.76 -1.54
CA LEU A 802 -30.19 41.98 -1.21
C LEU A 802 -31.33 42.26 -2.21
N CYS A 803 -31.48 43.50 -2.69
CA CYS A 803 -32.46 43.84 -3.72
C CYS A 803 -32.18 43.13 -5.05
N ASN A 804 -30.91 42.88 -5.36
CA ASN A 804 -30.51 42.13 -6.56
C ASN A 804 -30.44 40.60 -6.34
N ASP A 805 -30.90 40.11 -5.18
CA ASP A 805 -31.03 38.68 -4.87
C ASP A 805 -32.52 38.30 -4.81
N LEU A 806 -32.91 37.35 -5.66
CA LEU A 806 -34.28 36.82 -5.76
C LEU A 806 -34.82 36.25 -4.42
N THR A 807 -33.93 35.87 -3.50
CA THR A 807 -34.29 35.36 -2.16
C THR A 807 -35.01 36.42 -1.32
N TYR A 808 -34.73 37.70 -1.57
CA TYR A 808 -35.39 38.82 -0.93
C TYR A 808 -36.36 39.50 -1.89
N ALA A 809 -36.98 38.75 -2.80
CA ALA A 809 -37.94 39.31 -3.76
C ALA A 809 -39.02 40.17 -3.06
N PRO A 810 -39.50 41.24 -3.71
CA PRO A 810 -40.37 42.25 -3.10
C PRO A 810 -41.74 41.73 -2.61
N TYR A 811 -42.04 40.45 -2.78
CA TYR A 811 -43.34 39.82 -2.47
C TYR A 811 -43.23 38.56 -1.59
N GLY A 812 -42.09 38.35 -0.92
CA GLY A 812 -41.85 37.18 -0.06
C GLY A 812 -41.60 37.52 1.42
N ASP A 813 -41.53 36.49 2.27
CA ASP A 813 -41.42 36.63 3.74
C ASP A 813 -40.13 37.33 4.20
N LYS A 814 -39.12 37.40 3.34
CA LYS A 814 -37.84 38.13 3.58
C LYS A 814 -37.75 39.44 2.81
N SER A 815 -38.81 39.82 2.09
CA SER A 815 -38.89 41.06 1.30
C SER A 815 -38.52 42.27 2.13
N TYR A 816 -39.00 42.36 3.37
CA TYR A 816 -38.81 43.52 4.25
C TYR A 816 -37.34 43.84 4.56
N LEU A 817 -36.42 42.89 4.33
CA LEU A 817 -34.98 43.10 4.50
C LEU A 817 -34.35 43.86 3.33
N ALA A 818 -34.96 43.79 2.14
CA ALA A 818 -34.44 44.41 0.93
C ALA A 818 -35.37 45.50 0.36
N TRP A 819 -36.68 45.37 0.52
CA TRP A 819 -37.68 46.20 -0.15
C TRP A 819 -38.72 46.76 0.81
N SER A 820 -39.10 48.01 0.55
CA SER A 820 -40.22 48.70 1.19
C SER A 820 -41.43 48.72 0.26
N ASP A 821 -42.59 48.21 0.69
CA ASP A 821 -43.85 48.29 -0.09
C ASP A 821 -44.38 49.73 -0.05
N ILE A 822 -44.19 50.47 -1.13
CA ILE A 822 -44.60 51.88 -1.29
C ILE A 822 -45.93 52.01 -2.03
N THR A 823 -46.68 50.93 -2.24
CA THR A 823 -47.91 50.91 -3.04
C THR A 823 -48.96 51.91 -2.56
N LYS A 824 -48.96 52.23 -1.26
CA LYS A 824 -49.87 53.23 -0.66
C LYS A 824 -49.26 54.63 -0.48
N ALA A 825 -47.96 54.79 -0.70
CA ALA A 825 -47.25 56.06 -0.51
C ALA A 825 -47.42 57.03 -1.69
N THR A 826 -47.89 56.57 -2.86
CA THR A 826 -48.16 57.44 -4.02
C THR A 826 -49.49 58.20 -3.97
N ASN A 827 -50.25 58.12 -2.87
CA ASN A 827 -51.40 59.00 -2.62
C ASN A 827 -51.32 59.62 -1.22
N MET A 828 -50.29 60.43 -0.96
CA MET A 828 -50.42 61.50 0.02
C MET A 828 -49.85 62.79 -0.59
N GLU A 829 -50.75 63.50 -1.28
CA GLU A 829 -50.69 64.96 -1.26
C GLU A 829 -50.60 65.43 0.20
N HIS A 830 -49.80 66.45 0.42
CA HIS A 830 -49.61 67.13 1.69
C HIS A 830 -50.90 67.24 2.52
N SER A 831 -50.84 66.80 3.78
CA SER A 831 -51.67 67.40 4.82
C SER A 831 -50.91 67.45 6.14
N THR A 832 -50.39 68.64 6.43
CA THR A 832 -50.16 69.13 7.79
C THR A 832 -51.46 69.08 8.59
N ILE A 833 -51.49 68.43 9.76
CA ILE A 833 -52.28 68.85 10.94
C ILE A 833 -51.62 68.22 12.18
N GLY A 834 -51.25 69.05 13.15
CA GLY A 834 -50.76 68.61 14.46
C GLY A 834 -51.86 68.43 15.48
N SER A 835 -51.58 67.62 16.51
CA SER A 835 -52.28 67.67 17.80
C SER A 835 -51.41 67.09 18.91
N LYS A 836 -51.07 67.93 19.90
CA LYS A 836 -50.31 67.58 21.11
C LYS A 836 -51.10 66.62 22.00
N VAL A 837 -50.64 65.37 22.14
CA VAL A 837 -51.13 64.42 23.16
C VAL A 837 -50.31 64.62 24.44
N LYS A 838 -50.96 64.81 25.59
CA LYS A 838 -50.31 65.04 26.89
C LYS A 838 -49.72 63.73 27.42
N LYS A 839 -48.38 63.68 27.55
CA LYS A 839 -47.60 62.58 28.14
C LYS A 839 -48.02 62.23 29.58
N PRO A 840 -48.45 60.99 29.89
CA PRO A 840 -48.73 60.54 31.25
C PRO A 840 -47.47 60.57 32.14
N LYS A 841 -47.61 60.86 33.44
CA LYS A 841 -46.47 61.01 34.38
C LYS A 841 -45.57 59.77 34.50
N ALA A 842 -46.10 58.58 34.20
CA ALA A 842 -45.39 57.31 34.29
C ALA A 842 -44.74 56.86 32.96
N ALA A 843 -44.97 57.59 31.86
CA ALA A 843 -44.29 57.36 30.59
C ALA A 843 -43.06 58.26 30.49
N GLU A 844 -41.96 57.76 29.92
CA GLU A 844 -40.80 58.55 29.51
C GLU A 844 -40.98 59.16 28.12
N TYR A 845 -41.78 58.54 27.25
CA TYR A 845 -42.10 59.05 25.91
C TYR A 845 -43.56 58.75 25.52
N VAL A 846 -44.10 59.51 24.56
CA VAL A 846 -45.33 59.14 23.84
C VAL A 846 -44.86 58.49 22.55
N TYR A 847 -45.18 57.23 22.31
CA TYR A 847 -44.73 56.55 21.11
C TYR A 847 -45.40 57.17 19.86
N PRO A 848 -44.68 57.36 18.74
CA PRO A 848 -43.28 56.97 18.47
C PRO A 848 -42.24 58.08 18.75
N ASP A 849 -42.57 59.12 19.50
CA ASP A 849 -41.68 60.26 19.70
C ASP A 849 -40.37 59.83 20.37
N GLY A 850 -39.25 60.05 19.66
CA GLY A 850 -37.92 59.71 20.13
C GLY A 850 -37.54 58.23 20.02
N ILE A 851 -38.19 57.46 19.15
CA ILE A 851 -38.02 55.99 19.01
C ILE A 851 -36.56 55.50 18.97
N ILE A 852 -35.67 56.23 18.31
CA ILE A 852 -34.23 55.91 18.25
C ILE A 852 -33.51 55.94 19.60
N SER A 853 -34.12 56.55 20.62
CA SER A 853 -33.55 56.69 21.97
C SER A 853 -34.03 55.61 22.94
N TYR A 854 -34.89 54.69 22.49
CA TYR A 854 -35.46 53.66 23.35
C TYR A 854 -34.42 52.58 23.63
N ALA A 855 -34.23 52.28 24.92
CA ALA A 855 -33.31 51.27 25.41
C ALA A 855 -34.04 50.32 26.36
N GLY A 856 -33.39 49.22 26.73
CA GLY A 856 -33.97 48.23 27.65
C GLY A 856 -34.46 48.88 28.93
N GLY A 857 -35.75 48.76 29.23
CA GLY A 857 -36.41 49.38 30.38
C GLY A 857 -37.15 50.71 30.11
N THR A 858 -36.95 51.34 28.95
CA THR A 858 -37.66 52.58 28.57
C THR A 858 -39.18 52.36 28.57
N THR A 859 -39.91 53.29 29.19
CA THR A 859 -41.38 53.21 29.28
C THR A 859 -42.04 54.23 28.34
N VAL A 860 -42.92 53.77 27.46
CA VAL A 860 -43.62 54.61 26.47
C VAL A 860 -45.13 54.49 26.65
N SER A 861 -45.85 55.53 26.24
CA SER A 861 -47.32 55.55 26.24
C SER A 861 -47.87 55.52 24.81
N ILE A 862 -48.89 54.69 24.61
CA ILE A 862 -49.77 54.71 23.44
C ILE A 862 -51.19 54.92 23.97
N GLY A 863 -51.73 56.12 23.78
CA GLY A 863 -52.99 56.51 24.42
C GLY A 863 -52.87 56.50 25.95
N ASN A 864 -53.73 55.72 26.62
CA ASN A 864 -53.72 55.56 28.08
C ASN A 864 -52.91 54.34 28.56
N ASP A 865 -52.43 53.51 27.63
CA ASP A 865 -51.72 52.28 27.93
C ASP A 865 -50.20 52.52 27.99
N LEU A 866 -49.54 51.90 28.98
CA LEU A 866 -48.10 51.99 29.19
C LEU A 866 -47.41 50.70 28.78
N TYR A 867 -46.25 50.85 28.14
CA TYR A 867 -45.45 49.73 27.66
C TYR A 867 -44.00 49.95 28.06
N ARG A 868 -43.34 48.90 28.53
CA ARG A 868 -41.93 48.91 28.90
C ARG A 868 -41.12 48.03 27.95
N CYS A 869 -40.06 48.60 27.39
CA CYS A 869 -39.12 47.87 26.55
C CYS A 869 -38.43 46.77 27.39
N LYS A 870 -38.36 45.54 26.85
CA LYS A 870 -37.69 44.42 27.52
C LYS A 870 -36.19 44.69 27.68
N VAL A 871 -35.60 44.14 28.74
CA VAL A 871 -34.16 44.28 29.02
C VAL A 871 -33.45 43.01 28.56
N GLY A 872 -32.42 43.13 27.71
CA GLY A 872 -31.74 42.00 27.07
C GLY A 872 -31.40 42.28 25.60
N PRO A 873 -30.94 41.29 24.83
CA PRO A 873 -30.70 41.44 23.38
C PRO A 873 -31.91 41.99 22.60
N GLU A 874 -33.12 41.66 23.08
CA GLU A 874 -34.42 42.04 22.53
C GLU A 874 -34.69 43.54 22.67
N SER A 875 -33.99 44.25 23.57
CA SER A 875 -34.20 45.69 23.77
C SER A 875 -33.85 46.52 22.53
N ARG A 876 -33.04 45.97 21.63
CA ARG A 876 -32.67 46.59 20.35
C ARG A 876 -33.85 46.70 19.39
N LEU A 877 -34.90 45.91 19.60
CA LEU A 877 -36.10 45.91 18.77
C LEU A 877 -37.03 47.08 19.11
N CYS A 878 -36.95 47.62 20.33
CA CYS A 878 -37.83 48.70 20.78
C CYS A 878 -37.63 50.02 20.02
N SER A 879 -36.45 50.26 19.46
CA SER A 879 -36.17 51.44 18.64
C SER A 879 -36.54 51.26 17.16
N ILE A 880 -37.15 50.12 16.80
CA ILE A 880 -37.54 49.76 15.44
C ILE A 880 -39.07 49.85 15.33
N GLU A 881 -39.55 50.64 14.38
CA GLU A 881 -40.98 50.96 14.22
C GLU A 881 -41.86 49.72 13.95
N ALA A 882 -41.33 48.69 13.29
CA ALA A 882 -42.02 47.42 13.04
C ALA A 882 -42.40 46.65 14.32
N PHE A 883 -41.77 46.97 15.46
CA PHE A 883 -42.08 46.42 16.77
C PHE A 883 -42.85 47.42 17.62
N ASP A 884 -43.78 48.18 17.02
CA ASP A 884 -44.72 49.04 17.75
C ASP A 884 -45.32 48.30 18.96
N PRO A 885 -45.28 48.89 20.17
CA PRO A 885 -45.81 48.25 21.38
C PRO A 885 -47.26 47.74 21.28
N SER A 886 -48.06 48.33 20.39
CA SER A 886 -49.45 47.96 20.10
C SER A 886 -49.64 47.13 18.83
N GLY A 887 -48.58 46.91 18.04
CA GLY A 887 -48.59 46.15 16.80
C GLY A 887 -48.38 44.64 16.98
N ASP A 888 -48.55 43.89 15.89
CA ASP A 888 -48.60 42.42 15.89
C ASP A 888 -47.33 41.74 16.43
N TYR A 889 -46.18 42.42 16.31
CA TYR A 889 -44.87 41.95 16.81
C TYR A 889 -44.43 42.68 18.08
N GLY A 890 -45.28 43.57 18.62
CA GLY A 890 -44.97 44.43 19.76
C GLY A 890 -44.60 43.65 21.02
N THR A 891 -45.21 42.47 21.23
CA THR A 891 -44.93 41.62 22.41
C THR A 891 -43.53 41.06 22.44
N ASP A 892 -42.79 41.06 21.33
CA ASP A 892 -41.42 40.55 21.29
C ASP A 892 -40.44 41.57 21.89
N ALA A 893 -40.69 42.86 21.67
CA ALA A 893 -39.87 43.96 22.17
C ALA A 893 -40.42 44.60 23.46
N TRP A 894 -41.73 44.57 23.67
CA TRP A 894 -42.43 45.34 24.71
C TRP A 894 -43.25 44.48 25.66
N VAL A 895 -43.39 44.96 26.89
CA VAL A 895 -44.27 44.40 27.91
C VAL A 895 -45.27 45.48 28.32
N LYS A 896 -46.57 45.22 28.17
CA LYS A 896 -47.61 46.11 28.66
C LYS A 896 -47.59 46.16 30.19
N ILE A 897 -47.58 47.35 30.76
CA ILE A 897 -47.58 47.58 32.21
C ILE A 897 -48.83 48.37 32.60
N ASN A 898 -49.43 47.99 33.73
CA ASN A 898 -50.66 48.59 34.24
C ASN A 898 -50.40 49.89 35.01
#